data_AF-A0A1W9UH87-F1
#
_entry.id   AF-A0A1W9UH87-F1
#
_cell.length_a   1.000
_cell.length_b   1.000
_cell.length_c   1.000
_cell.angle_alpha   90.00
_cell.angle_beta   90.00
_cell.angle_gamma   90.00
#
_symmetry.space_group_name_H-M   'P 1'
#
loop_
_entity.id
_entity.type
_entity.pdbx_description
1 polymer ?
#
loop_
_entity_poly.entity_id
_entity_poly.type
_entity_poly.pdbx_seq_one_letter_code
_entity_poly.pdbx_strand_id
1 'polypeptide(L)'
;MSETMKIQPFDVLLNWILKEFEENQSIFGIHKSLFYTPKGAGTEAGPYATEMFGHHLATPIGPAAGPHTQLTQNIVCAWLSGGRFIELKTVQIMDELEIPRPCIDMEDEGYNVEWSQELKLEQSADEYVKAWVLIHILRRLLGFEDQTPFGTIFNMSVGYNLEGIQTPPMQRFMDRLEDASAEIAAIQETLRTHFPRFAGMQIPSRLTDSVTLSTMHGCPPDEIEQIAKYLLKERGFHTIVKLNPTLLGKDAVMRILHDDLGYRAIHIPDAVFEHDLQYGRAVALIKSLKETAAEQGPAFGVKLSNTLAMANHRGALPGDEMYMSGRALYPITMNLFHKLAQEFDGNLNVSYSAGADALNVAGILACGARPVTVASDLLKPGGYSRFLQYLENLESAMTARGAASLDELARDKLANLERAAAEALGNPRYKKSYFPYGLPKVKSGLGLFDCVVAPCMEPCAVHQDVPEYAWLIAQGEYDRALEVILARNPLPGVTGYVCTELCRTRCTRNDYEEPVAIRALKRFAEEHGRVKLPSAPQTGRRVAVIGSGPSGLAAACFLALNGVRVTVFEAKDKAGGMTRLVPVFRLPDAVIQQDIDRITALGVQIKLSHPITVPPEELLKDGFDAVYVAGGFQKDAPLFIEGIEGNGVLAALDLLERTRRGETIDLGSTALVIGGGDTALDAARVARRFTGNPVTVVYRRTKHEMPASKEELEGAFEEGNILEELVSPVRVILEDGRVAALECVRNRLGEPGPDGRRRPVAIEGSEFQIKADSIIVAIGQKPALTFLDGSDVSRHKNGSIAVDPETGLAGASHIYAGGDAVEGPESIIAACADGRRAAEAICAEFGIEFEQSPSRPAGLSEEKILQVKHMRARKEARYKPEMLPPAQRGGLELIEATLTEDAARAEALRCVQCATFCDKCVEVCPNRANYSYFVSPVNLMLPLLACQNGGLVATGKESFQVEQTRQIIHLDDFCNECGNCATFCVHQGQPYTEKPRLFLKESDFRLEDDNAFLIERNTIRRREGGQESQLSMNNGALTFENPHVRLRLSSDFEIKEMVLKKAFEGTLSLRGAAEMAVILKGVAASAPFLIF
;
A
#
# COMPACT_ATOMS: atom_id res chain seq x y z
N MET A 1 27.97 -7.61 2.69
CA MET A 1 26.59 -7.39 3.19
C MET A 1 26.71 -7.05 4.67
N SER A 2 26.34 -5.84 5.07
CA SER A 2 26.41 -5.43 6.47
C SER A 2 25.15 -5.92 7.20
N GLU A 3 25.17 -7.15 7.69
CA GLU A 3 24.13 -7.66 8.61
C GLU A 3 24.10 -6.89 9.96
N THR A 4 25.04 -5.95 10.14
CA THR A 4 25.29 -5.18 11.36
C THR A 4 25.22 -3.68 11.11
N MET A 5 24.47 -2.95 11.93
CA MET A 5 24.50 -1.49 11.96
C MET A 5 25.86 -0.96 12.44
N LYS A 6 26.32 0.15 11.87
CA LYS A 6 27.57 0.83 12.21
C LYS A 6 27.27 2.21 12.79
N ILE A 7 27.63 2.40 14.07
CA ILE A 7 27.49 3.68 14.76
C ILE A 7 28.40 4.76 14.18
N GLN A 8 27.95 6.01 14.26
CA GLN A 8 28.68 7.17 13.77
C GLN A 8 29.15 8.07 14.91
N PRO A 9 30.28 8.80 14.74
CA PRO A 9 30.73 9.80 15.70
C PRO A 9 29.70 10.90 15.93
N PHE A 10 29.72 11.50 17.13
CA PHE A 10 28.78 12.56 17.49
C PHE A 10 28.89 13.81 16.59
N ASP A 11 30.11 14.23 16.27
CA ASP A 11 30.39 15.40 15.42
C ASP A 11 29.96 15.18 13.97
N VAL A 12 30.08 13.95 13.46
CA VAL A 12 29.53 13.56 12.15
C VAL A 12 28.01 13.74 12.13
N LEU A 13 27.30 13.21 13.13
CA LEU A 13 25.84 13.34 13.23
C LEU A 13 25.40 14.80 13.40
N LEU A 14 26.08 15.56 14.27
CA LEU A 14 25.75 16.97 14.48
C LEU A 14 26.01 17.78 13.21
N ASN A 15 27.19 17.65 12.58
CA ASN A 15 27.50 18.36 11.34
C ASN A 15 26.48 18.06 10.24
N TRP A 16 26.06 16.79 10.11
CA TRP A 16 24.98 16.42 9.20
C TRP A 16 23.70 17.20 9.52
N ILE A 17 23.19 17.11 10.76
CA ILE A 17 21.97 17.80 11.20
C ILE A 17 22.02 19.29 10.83
N LEU A 18 23.15 19.95 11.10
CA LEU A 18 23.28 21.39 10.87
C LEU A 18 23.27 21.75 9.39
N LYS A 19 24.04 21.02 8.57
CA LYS A 19 24.11 21.26 7.12
C LYS A 19 22.78 20.96 6.43
N GLU A 20 22.19 19.80 6.73
CA GLU A 20 20.90 19.41 6.16
C GLU A 20 19.80 20.40 6.55
N PHE A 21 19.76 20.85 7.80
CA PHE A 21 18.76 21.81 8.23
C PHE A 21 18.93 23.18 7.55
N GLU A 22 20.17 23.62 7.34
CA GLU A 22 20.47 24.85 6.62
C GLU A 22 20.06 24.77 5.15
N GLU A 23 20.47 23.72 4.44
CA GLU A 23 20.31 23.58 2.99
C GLU A 23 18.91 23.11 2.59
N ASN A 24 18.36 22.13 3.31
CA ASN A 24 17.15 21.39 2.90
C ASN A 24 15.97 21.63 3.84
N GLN A 25 16.15 22.37 4.93
CA GLN A 25 15.12 22.57 5.95
C GLN A 25 14.59 21.23 6.50
N SER A 26 15.45 20.21 6.52
CA SER A 26 15.13 18.87 7.01
C SER A 26 16.21 18.36 7.96
N ILE A 27 15.86 17.36 8.76
CA ILE A 27 16.82 16.64 9.60
C ILE A 27 16.59 15.15 9.40
N PHE A 28 17.67 14.45 9.03
CA PHE A 28 17.66 13.04 8.63
C PHE A 28 16.57 12.70 7.61
N GLY A 29 16.20 13.65 6.74
CA GLY A 29 15.20 13.53 5.66
C GLY A 29 13.76 13.85 6.09
N ILE A 30 13.52 14.29 7.32
CA ILE A 30 12.21 14.79 7.77
C ILE A 30 12.20 16.31 7.63
N HIS A 31 11.35 16.85 6.75
CA HIS A 31 11.23 18.30 6.54
C HIS A 31 10.63 18.99 7.77
N LYS A 32 11.06 20.21 8.08
CA LYS A 32 10.67 20.98 9.28
C LYS A 32 9.17 21.20 9.42
N SER A 33 8.43 21.21 8.31
CA SER A 33 6.96 21.33 8.36
C SER A 33 6.28 20.10 8.98
N LEU A 34 7.00 18.98 9.08
CA LEU A 34 6.56 17.74 9.72
C LEU A 34 7.17 17.59 11.13
N PHE A 35 7.78 18.64 11.67
CA PHE A 35 8.23 18.64 13.07
C PHE A 35 7.07 19.00 13.99
N TYR A 36 7.02 18.33 15.13
CA TYR A 36 6.18 18.74 16.24
C TYR A 36 6.75 20.02 16.87
N THR A 37 5.92 21.05 16.93
CA THR A 37 6.26 22.31 17.61
C THR A 37 5.52 22.36 18.95
N PRO A 38 6.23 22.38 20.10
CA PRO A 38 5.60 22.57 21.40
C PRO A 38 4.83 23.89 21.47
N LYS A 39 3.67 23.90 22.11
CA LYS A 39 2.93 25.14 22.42
C LYS A 39 3.62 25.86 23.59
N GLY A 40 4.04 27.11 23.39
CA GLY A 40 4.96 27.84 24.29
C GLY A 40 4.32 28.46 25.55
N ALA A 41 5.16 28.98 26.44
CA ALA A 41 4.76 29.75 27.63
C ALA A 41 4.00 31.04 27.24
N GLY A 42 2.70 31.08 27.57
CA GLY A 42 1.77 32.17 27.20
C GLY A 42 0.53 31.67 26.44
N THR A 43 0.61 30.45 25.89
CA THR A 43 -0.55 29.63 25.54
C THR A 43 -0.78 28.59 26.63
N GLU A 44 -2.02 28.14 26.86
CA GLU A 44 -2.28 27.02 27.77
C GLU A 44 -1.35 25.86 27.40
N ALA A 45 -0.61 25.30 28.37
CA ALA A 45 0.23 24.13 28.15
C ALA A 45 -0.58 23.08 27.36
N GLY A 46 0.05 22.38 26.41
CA GLY A 46 -0.67 21.40 25.60
C GLY A 46 -1.51 20.47 26.49
N PRO A 47 -2.82 20.31 26.24
CA PRO A 47 -3.73 19.70 27.22
C PRO A 47 -3.38 18.24 27.55
N TYR A 48 -2.58 17.61 26.70
CA TYR A 48 -2.08 16.25 26.87
C TYR A 48 -0.74 16.12 27.61
N ALA A 49 -0.09 17.24 28.00
CA ALA A 49 1.11 17.17 28.82
C ALA A 49 0.78 16.59 30.21
N THR A 50 1.72 15.84 30.79
CA THR A 50 1.50 15.17 32.07
C THR A 50 2.80 15.01 32.84
N GLU A 51 2.71 14.55 34.09
CA GLU A 51 3.87 14.21 34.92
C GLU A 51 3.99 12.70 35.02
N MET A 52 5.20 12.18 34.84
CA MET A 52 5.48 10.76 34.93
C MET A 52 6.86 10.55 35.57
N PHE A 53 6.91 9.69 36.59
CA PHE A 53 8.15 9.41 37.33
C PHE A 53 8.79 10.65 37.97
N GLY A 54 7.99 11.67 38.28
CA GLY A 54 8.48 12.94 38.79
C GLY A 54 9.08 13.86 37.72
N HIS A 55 8.96 13.50 36.45
CA HIS A 55 9.42 14.28 35.30
C HIS A 55 8.26 14.78 34.45
N HIS A 56 8.45 15.96 33.88
CA HIS A 56 7.54 16.52 32.89
C HIS A 56 7.57 15.69 31.61
N LEU A 57 6.40 15.30 31.10
CA LEU A 57 6.23 14.60 29.84
C LEU A 57 5.36 15.43 28.91
N ALA A 58 5.99 16.04 27.89
CA ALA A 58 5.31 17.00 27.02
C ALA A 58 4.27 16.36 26.09
N THR A 59 4.43 15.07 25.76
CA THR A 59 3.44 14.30 24.99
C THR A 59 3.37 12.87 25.54
N PRO A 60 2.19 12.26 25.67
CA PRO A 60 2.04 10.94 26.30
C PRO A 60 2.38 9.77 25.37
N ILE A 61 3.07 10.04 24.27
CA ILE A 61 3.37 9.08 23.19
C ILE A 61 4.86 8.98 22.91
N GLY A 62 5.27 7.88 22.29
CA GLY A 62 6.60 7.74 21.71
C GLY A 62 6.87 6.36 21.11
N PRO A 63 8.10 6.10 20.65
CA PRO A 63 8.46 4.82 20.08
C PRO A 63 8.54 3.74 21.17
N ALA A 64 8.06 2.54 20.85
CA ALA A 64 8.24 1.35 21.69
C ALA A 64 9.66 0.78 21.57
N ALA A 65 10.09 -0.01 22.56
CA ALA A 65 11.33 -0.80 22.49
C ALA A 65 11.33 -1.62 21.20
N GLY A 66 12.17 -1.24 20.24
CA GLY A 66 12.07 -1.73 18.88
C GLY A 66 13.07 -1.12 17.91
N PRO A 67 12.90 -1.34 16.60
CA PRO A 67 13.88 -0.86 15.61
C PRO A 67 14.01 0.67 15.63
N HIS A 68 13.01 1.39 16.14
CA HIS A 68 12.99 2.85 16.23
C HIS A 68 13.85 3.45 17.35
N THR A 69 14.40 2.63 18.25
CA THR A 69 15.17 3.11 19.41
C THR A 69 16.55 2.46 19.53
N GLN A 70 17.13 2.05 18.40
CA GLN A 70 18.48 1.45 18.35
C GLN A 70 19.58 2.48 18.08
N LEU A 71 19.42 3.30 17.03
CA LEU A 71 20.41 4.30 16.61
C LEU A 71 19.99 5.72 17.03
N THR A 72 20.98 6.59 17.21
CA THR A 72 20.78 7.99 17.60
C THR A 72 19.80 8.73 16.68
N GLN A 73 19.94 8.59 15.36
CA GLN A 73 19.05 9.27 14.40
C GLN A 73 17.61 8.77 14.47
N ASN A 74 17.38 7.50 14.86
CA ASN A 74 16.03 6.93 14.99
C ASN A 74 15.29 7.62 16.14
N ILE A 75 15.97 7.77 17.29
CA ILE A 75 15.46 8.45 18.48
C ILE A 75 15.22 9.94 18.19
N VAL A 76 16.17 10.60 17.52
CA VAL A 76 16.04 12.01 17.12
C VAL A 76 14.84 12.20 16.17
N CYS A 77 14.64 11.32 15.18
CA CYS A 77 13.50 11.40 14.26
C CYS A 77 12.14 11.22 14.96
N ALA A 78 12.06 10.28 15.91
CA ALA A 78 10.88 10.09 16.74
C ALA A 78 10.60 11.36 17.58
N TRP A 79 11.65 11.95 18.16
CA TRP A 79 11.54 13.17 18.93
C TRP A 79 11.13 14.38 18.07
N LEU A 80 11.73 14.58 16.90
CA LEU A 80 11.36 15.65 15.98
C LEU A 80 9.88 15.60 15.60
N SER A 81 9.32 14.40 15.48
CA SER A 81 7.92 14.20 15.07
C SER A 81 6.91 14.24 16.23
N GLY A 82 7.36 14.38 17.48
CA GLY A 82 6.49 14.53 18.65
C GLY A 82 6.51 13.38 19.65
N GLY A 83 7.29 12.32 19.46
CA GLY A 83 7.50 11.28 20.48
C GLY A 83 8.32 11.83 21.66
N ARG A 84 7.84 11.66 22.89
CA ARG A 84 8.54 12.14 24.09
C ARG A 84 8.79 11.08 25.14
N PHE A 85 8.03 9.99 25.13
CA PHE A 85 8.35 8.80 25.93
C PHE A 85 9.15 7.83 25.06
N ILE A 86 10.48 7.85 25.18
CA ILE A 86 11.38 7.01 24.38
C ILE A 86 11.66 5.73 25.14
N GLU A 87 11.00 4.65 24.74
CA GLU A 87 11.31 3.32 25.27
C GLU A 87 12.53 2.75 24.54
N LEU A 88 13.67 2.75 25.23
CA LEU A 88 14.94 2.28 24.67
C LEU A 88 14.87 0.79 24.36
N LYS A 89 15.62 0.35 23.36
CA LYS A 89 15.62 -1.05 22.93
C LYS A 89 16.06 -1.95 24.09
N THR A 90 15.39 -3.11 24.21
CA THR A 90 15.70 -4.09 25.25
C THR A 90 17.11 -4.65 25.07
N VAL A 91 17.95 -4.45 26.10
CA VAL A 91 19.30 -5.02 26.15
C VAL A 91 19.33 -6.35 26.93
N GLN A 92 20.28 -7.22 26.56
CA GLN A 92 20.51 -8.54 27.17
C GLN A 92 22.02 -8.78 27.34
N ILE A 93 22.42 -9.85 28.05
CA ILE A 93 23.85 -10.23 28.17
C ILE A 93 24.42 -10.70 26.85
N MET A 94 23.63 -11.44 26.06
CA MET A 94 24.04 -11.94 24.76
C MET A 94 24.15 -10.75 23.81
N ASP A 95 25.33 -10.13 23.83
CA ASP A 95 25.63 -8.84 23.20
C ASP A 95 26.03 -8.97 21.72
N GLU A 96 26.05 -10.21 21.20
CA GLU A 96 26.24 -10.57 19.80
C GLU A 96 25.20 -11.63 19.44
N LEU A 97 24.16 -11.21 18.71
CA LEU A 97 23.07 -12.07 18.26
C LEU A 97 23.20 -12.33 16.76
N GLU A 98 23.14 -13.59 16.35
CA GLU A 98 22.90 -13.95 14.95
C GLU A 98 21.40 -13.86 14.69
N ILE A 99 20.97 -12.80 13.99
CA ILE A 99 19.56 -12.57 13.67
C ILE A 99 19.30 -12.99 12.22
N PRO A 100 18.43 -13.99 12.00
CA PRO A 100 18.00 -14.34 10.66
C PRO A 100 17.37 -13.15 9.92
N ARG A 101 17.78 -12.90 8.68
CA ARG A 101 17.27 -11.81 7.83
C ARG A 101 16.51 -12.35 6.59
N PRO A 102 15.51 -11.63 6.07
CA PRO A 102 14.92 -10.41 6.64
C PRO A 102 14.22 -10.71 7.98
N CYS A 103 14.22 -9.73 8.88
CA CYS A 103 13.69 -9.92 10.24
C CYS A 103 12.36 -9.19 10.50
N ILE A 104 11.85 -8.39 9.56
CA ILE A 104 10.59 -7.64 9.66
C ILE A 104 9.74 -7.87 8.40
N ASP A 105 8.48 -8.21 8.62
CA ASP A 105 7.41 -8.22 7.62
C ASP A 105 6.27 -7.32 8.12
N MET A 106 5.81 -6.38 7.30
CA MET A 106 4.82 -5.36 7.69
C MET A 106 3.68 -5.22 6.67
N GLU A 107 3.44 -6.27 5.86
CA GLU A 107 2.43 -6.23 4.80
C GLU A 107 1.00 -5.93 5.31
N ASP A 108 0.55 -6.57 6.39
CA ASP A 108 -0.76 -6.34 7.01
C ASP A 108 -0.62 -6.24 8.53
N GLU A 109 -0.59 -7.39 9.21
CA GLU A 109 -0.04 -7.48 10.56
C GLU A 109 1.48 -7.38 10.48
N GLY A 110 2.09 -6.89 11.56
CA GLY A 110 3.54 -6.82 11.65
C GLY A 110 4.08 -8.12 12.23
N TYR A 111 5.02 -8.76 11.55
CA TYR A 111 5.73 -9.94 12.04
C TYR A 111 7.21 -9.67 12.10
N ASN A 112 7.89 -10.34 13.03
CA ASN A 112 9.34 -10.32 13.12
C ASN A 112 9.87 -11.58 13.82
N VAL A 113 11.18 -11.80 13.74
CA VAL A 113 11.84 -12.97 14.35
C VAL A 113 12.61 -12.67 15.63
N GLU A 114 13.06 -11.43 15.85
CA GLU A 114 13.79 -11.02 17.06
C GLU A 114 13.52 -9.53 17.39
N TRP A 115 13.50 -9.18 18.68
CA TRP A 115 13.33 -7.80 19.20
C TRP A 115 14.45 -7.34 20.13
N SER A 116 15.49 -8.14 20.34
CA SER A 116 16.63 -7.77 21.16
C SER A 116 17.53 -6.75 20.44
N GLN A 117 18.31 -6.02 21.24
CA GLN A 117 19.24 -5.01 20.74
C GLN A 117 20.36 -5.66 19.91
N GLU A 118 20.62 -5.12 18.72
CA GLU A 118 21.66 -5.62 17.80
C GLU A 118 23.04 -5.00 18.06
N LEU A 119 23.06 -3.84 18.71
CA LEU A 119 24.28 -3.16 19.11
C LEU A 119 24.80 -3.71 20.43
N LYS A 120 26.11 -3.65 20.63
CA LYS A 120 26.72 -3.98 21.90
C LYS A 120 26.18 -3.09 23.03
N LEU A 121 26.23 -3.52 24.28
CA LEU A 121 25.78 -2.76 25.46
C LEU A 121 26.46 -1.39 25.50
N GLU A 122 27.77 -1.35 25.29
CA GLU A 122 28.54 -0.11 25.30
C GLU A 122 28.16 0.80 24.14
N GLN A 123 27.97 0.24 22.94
CA GLN A 123 27.54 0.98 21.76
C GLN A 123 26.11 1.54 21.92
N SER A 124 25.23 0.76 22.55
CA SER A 124 23.86 1.16 22.86
C SER A 124 23.83 2.35 23.80
N ALA A 125 24.59 2.28 24.91
CA ALA A 125 24.72 3.40 25.83
C ALA A 125 25.29 4.65 25.13
N ASP A 126 26.30 4.49 24.26
CA ASP A 126 26.83 5.61 23.46
C ASP A 126 25.77 6.26 22.57
N GLU A 127 24.98 5.47 21.84
CA GLU A 127 23.91 6.00 20.97
C GLU A 127 22.81 6.73 21.76
N TYR A 128 22.50 6.25 22.97
CA TYR A 128 21.53 6.89 23.86
C TYR A 128 22.06 8.22 24.43
N VAL A 129 23.32 8.27 24.85
CA VAL A 129 23.97 9.51 25.29
C VAL A 129 24.06 10.53 24.15
N LYS A 130 24.44 10.11 22.95
CA LYS A 130 24.44 10.99 21.77
C LYS A 130 23.04 11.53 21.48
N ALA A 131 22.01 10.69 21.48
CA ALA A 131 20.63 11.11 21.26
C ALA A 131 20.16 12.11 22.32
N TRP A 132 20.48 11.87 23.59
CA TRP A 132 20.19 12.77 24.69
C TRP A 132 20.81 14.16 24.46
N VAL A 133 22.12 14.23 24.21
CA VAL A 133 22.82 15.49 23.93
C VAL A 133 22.24 16.19 22.70
N LEU A 134 22.00 15.47 21.60
CA LEU A 134 21.44 16.04 20.38
C LEU A 134 20.04 16.60 20.60
N ILE A 135 19.17 15.94 21.38
CA ILE A 135 17.84 16.48 21.72
C ILE A 135 17.96 17.82 22.45
N HIS A 136 18.90 17.95 23.40
CA HIS A 136 19.16 19.22 24.07
C HIS A 136 19.63 20.30 23.07
N ILE A 137 20.55 19.96 22.17
CA ILE A 137 21.03 20.86 21.11
C ILE A 137 19.90 21.28 20.18
N LEU A 138 19.05 20.34 19.77
CA LEU A 138 17.91 20.58 18.89
C LEU A 138 16.86 21.48 19.54
N ARG A 139 16.62 21.36 20.85
CA ARG A 139 15.76 22.31 21.58
C ARG A 139 16.29 23.74 21.45
N ARG A 140 17.60 23.96 21.53
CA ARG A 140 18.20 25.28 21.32
C ARG A 140 18.12 25.71 19.85
N LEU A 141 18.49 24.81 18.92
CA LEU A 141 18.49 25.07 17.48
C LEU A 141 17.10 25.47 16.95
N LEU A 142 16.04 24.81 17.46
CA LEU A 142 14.64 25.04 17.08
C LEU A 142 13.97 26.12 17.95
N GLY A 143 14.67 26.69 18.93
CA GLY A 143 14.19 27.78 19.78
C GLY A 143 13.23 27.37 20.91
N PHE A 144 13.15 26.09 21.26
CA PHE A 144 12.26 25.57 22.31
C PHE A 144 12.82 25.66 23.73
N GLU A 145 14.14 25.83 23.86
CA GLU A 145 14.88 25.69 25.13
C GLU A 145 14.28 26.55 26.26
N ASP A 146 13.99 27.82 25.98
CA ASP A 146 13.46 28.79 26.93
C ASP A 146 11.93 28.90 26.92
N GLN A 147 11.26 28.24 25.96
CA GLN A 147 9.81 28.37 25.75
C GLN A 147 8.99 27.32 26.48
N THR A 148 9.54 26.11 26.66
CA THR A 148 8.85 24.97 27.25
C THR A 148 9.80 24.16 28.13
N PRO A 149 9.32 23.55 29.23
CA PRO A 149 10.14 22.65 30.04
C PRO A 149 10.73 21.50 29.22
N PHE A 150 11.83 20.91 29.70
CA PHE A 150 12.33 19.68 29.10
C PHE A 150 11.35 18.54 29.38
N GLY A 151 10.64 18.10 28.34
CA GLY A 151 9.53 17.16 28.48
C GLY A 151 9.76 15.80 27.84
N THR A 152 10.99 15.28 27.85
CA THR A 152 11.35 13.99 27.23
C THR A 152 11.81 13.00 28.31
N ILE A 153 11.28 11.79 28.29
CA ILE A 153 11.65 10.71 29.21
C ILE A 153 12.29 9.58 28.40
N PHE A 154 13.51 9.20 28.76
CA PHE A 154 14.08 7.93 28.33
C PHE A 154 13.72 6.87 29.36
N ASN A 155 13.13 5.78 28.91
CA ASN A 155 12.81 4.62 29.74
C ASN A 155 13.63 3.44 29.24
N MET A 156 14.57 2.99 30.08
CA MET A 156 15.44 1.86 29.79
C MET A 156 14.62 0.58 29.60
N SER A 157 15.11 -0.36 28.81
CA SER A 157 14.51 -1.69 28.74
C SER A 157 15.57 -2.77 28.92
N VAL A 158 15.32 -3.69 29.85
CA VAL A 158 16.22 -4.82 30.15
C VAL A 158 15.41 -6.12 30.09
N GLY A 159 16.02 -7.19 29.63
CA GLY A 159 15.34 -8.49 29.55
C GLY A 159 16.30 -9.67 29.66
N TYR A 160 16.47 -10.19 30.89
CA TYR A 160 17.26 -11.38 31.18
C TYR A 160 16.88 -11.94 32.57
N ASN A 161 17.50 -13.04 32.99
CA ASN A 161 17.38 -13.49 34.39
C ASN A 161 18.07 -12.53 35.38
N LEU A 162 17.78 -12.68 36.68
CA LEU A 162 18.36 -11.83 37.72
C LEU A 162 19.89 -11.88 37.75
N GLU A 163 20.45 -13.09 37.67
CA GLU A 163 21.91 -13.29 37.64
C GLU A 163 22.54 -12.45 36.53
N GLY A 164 21.92 -12.46 35.36
CA GLY A 164 22.46 -11.73 34.23
C GLY A 164 22.28 -10.22 34.34
N ILE A 165 21.16 -9.76 34.88
CA ILE A 165 20.97 -8.33 35.20
C ILE A 165 22.03 -7.85 36.17
N GLN A 166 22.49 -8.70 37.08
CA GLN A 166 23.54 -8.40 38.07
C GLN A 166 24.98 -8.52 37.54
N THR A 167 25.17 -8.92 36.28
CA THR A 167 26.54 -9.03 35.73
C THR A 167 27.21 -7.67 35.54
N PRO A 168 28.56 -7.61 35.64
CA PRO A 168 29.29 -6.36 35.48
C PRO A 168 28.99 -5.58 34.18
N PRO A 169 28.86 -6.20 33.00
CA PRO A 169 28.51 -5.47 31.77
C PRO A 169 27.13 -4.81 31.84
N MET A 170 26.12 -5.51 32.35
CA MET A 170 24.76 -4.98 32.47
C MET A 170 24.68 -3.87 33.53
N GLN A 171 25.36 -4.05 34.67
CA GLN A 171 25.48 -3.01 35.69
C GLN A 171 26.13 -1.76 35.11
N ARG A 172 27.27 -1.90 34.41
CA ARG A 172 27.92 -0.77 33.73
C ARG A 172 26.99 -0.07 32.74
N PHE A 173 26.22 -0.81 31.94
CA PHE A 173 25.24 -0.22 31.04
C PHE A 173 24.20 0.63 31.79
N MET A 174 23.60 0.08 32.86
CA MET A 174 22.61 0.82 33.66
C MET A 174 23.24 2.04 34.36
N ASP A 175 24.43 1.90 34.93
CA ASP A 175 25.15 2.95 35.64
C ASP A 175 25.47 4.13 34.69
N ARG A 176 25.85 3.85 33.45
CA ARG A 176 26.12 4.88 32.42
C ARG A 176 24.86 5.67 32.03
N LEU A 177 23.69 5.05 32.04
CA LEU A 177 22.44 5.77 31.75
C LEU A 177 21.91 6.53 32.99
N GLU A 178 22.25 6.06 34.18
CA GLU A 178 21.96 6.74 35.44
C GLU A 178 22.86 7.97 35.66
N ASP A 179 24.12 7.91 35.24
CA ASP A 179 25.05 9.04 35.23
C ASP A 179 26.06 8.99 34.07
N ALA A 180 25.74 9.70 32.98
CA ALA A 180 26.57 9.83 31.78
C ALA A 180 27.55 11.03 31.84
N SER A 181 27.93 11.49 33.04
CA SER A 181 28.78 12.69 33.20
C SER A 181 30.08 12.61 32.42
N ALA A 182 30.72 11.43 32.36
CA ALA A 182 32.00 11.24 31.67
C ALA A 182 31.86 11.37 30.15
N GLU A 183 30.83 10.75 29.58
CA GLU A 183 30.53 10.76 28.17
C GLU A 183 30.08 12.13 27.69
N ILE A 184 29.22 12.80 28.48
CA ILE A 184 28.78 14.16 28.19
C ILE A 184 29.97 15.11 28.25
N ALA A 185 30.91 14.95 29.18
CA ALA A 185 32.13 15.77 29.22
C ALA A 185 32.99 15.60 27.95
N ALA A 186 33.11 14.36 27.42
CA ALA A 186 33.79 14.10 26.16
C ALA A 186 33.08 14.75 24.96
N ILE A 187 31.74 14.68 24.93
CA ILE A 187 30.94 15.38 23.91
C ILE A 187 31.07 16.91 24.05
N GLN A 188 31.11 17.45 25.27
CA GLN A 188 31.31 18.88 25.51
C GLN A 188 32.69 19.37 25.03
N GLU A 189 33.74 18.57 25.11
CA GLU A 189 35.05 18.89 24.49
C GLU A 189 34.92 18.99 22.97
N THR A 190 34.19 18.05 22.37
CA THR A 190 33.90 18.06 20.92
C THR A 190 33.10 19.31 20.54
N LEU A 191 32.10 19.70 21.32
CA LEU A 191 31.34 20.94 21.13
C LEU A 191 32.22 22.18 21.27
N ARG A 192 33.11 22.23 22.27
CA ARG A 192 34.05 23.35 22.45
C ARG A 192 34.99 23.52 21.26
N THR A 193 35.47 22.41 20.71
CA THR A 193 36.45 22.42 19.62
C THR A 193 35.80 22.66 18.25
N HIS A 194 34.72 21.94 17.93
CA HIS A 194 34.13 21.91 16.58
C HIS A 194 32.84 22.74 16.44
N PHE A 195 32.10 22.97 17.54
CA PHE A 195 30.78 23.61 17.51
C PHE A 195 30.59 24.65 18.65
N PRO A 196 31.43 25.71 18.71
CA PRO A 196 31.53 26.58 19.89
C PRO A 196 30.22 27.25 20.31
N ARG A 197 29.24 27.39 19.39
CA ARG A 197 27.89 27.91 19.71
C ARG A 197 27.10 27.07 20.72
N PHE A 198 27.45 25.79 20.88
CA PHE A 198 26.79 24.86 21.81
C PHE A 198 27.66 24.54 23.04
N ALA A 199 28.89 25.05 23.10
CA ALA A 199 29.86 24.74 24.13
C ALA A 199 29.39 25.03 25.58
N GLY A 200 28.59 26.09 25.77
CA GLY A 200 28.09 26.51 27.08
C GLY A 200 26.82 25.80 27.55
N MET A 201 26.36 24.77 26.84
CA MET A 201 25.12 24.06 27.17
C MET A 201 25.27 23.23 28.45
N GLN A 202 24.33 23.42 29.38
CA GLN A 202 24.18 22.55 30.54
C GLN A 202 23.28 21.38 30.15
N ILE A 203 23.85 20.17 30.14
CA ILE A 203 23.14 18.95 29.78
C ILE A 203 23.11 18.06 31.03
N PRO A 204 21.91 17.65 31.50
CA PRO A 204 21.80 16.73 32.64
C PRO A 204 22.51 15.41 32.37
N SER A 205 23.25 14.91 33.37
CA SER A 205 23.99 13.66 33.25
C SER A 205 23.14 12.40 33.44
N ARG A 206 22.04 12.52 34.19
CA ARG A 206 21.08 11.42 34.36
C ARG A 206 20.13 11.38 33.17
N LEU A 207 20.22 10.32 32.36
CA LEU A 207 19.34 10.11 31.21
C LEU A 207 18.03 9.44 31.63
N THR A 208 18.10 8.52 32.60
CA THR A 208 16.94 7.73 33.03
C THR A 208 17.00 7.35 34.50
N ASP A 209 15.81 7.21 35.09
CA ASP A 209 15.56 6.60 36.40
C ASP A 209 14.37 5.62 36.33
N SER A 210 14.03 5.20 35.11
CA SER A 210 12.92 4.31 34.83
C SER A 210 13.32 3.16 33.92
N VAL A 211 12.71 2.00 34.15
CA VAL A 211 13.03 0.76 33.46
C VAL A 211 11.77 -0.04 33.16
N THR A 212 11.69 -0.57 31.95
CA THR A 212 10.74 -1.60 31.56
C THR A 212 11.43 -2.95 31.53
N LEU A 213 11.00 -3.84 32.42
CA LEU A 213 11.41 -5.24 32.43
C LEU A 213 10.66 -6.00 31.32
N SER A 214 11.39 -6.34 30.27
CA SER A 214 10.93 -7.23 29.21
C SER A 214 11.08 -8.67 29.68
N THR A 215 9.96 -9.33 29.91
CA THR A 215 9.92 -10.74 30.30
C THR A 215 10.15 -11.60 29.05
N MET A 216 11.09 -12.56 29.14
CA MET A 216 11.28 -13.55 28.07
C MET A 216 10.08 -14.51 28.07
N HIS A 217 9.70 -15.02 26.89
CA HIS A 217 8.69 -16.08 26.80
C HIS A 217 9.15 -17.29 27.63
N GLY A 218 8.29 -17.76 28.52
CA GLY A 218 8.65 -18.83 29.45
C GLY A 218 9.46 -18.42 30.69
N CYS A 219 9.69 -17.12 30.94
CA CYS A 219 10.39 -16.69 32.15
C CYS A 219 9.55 -17.03 33.40
N PRO A 220 10.12 -17.76 34.39
CA PRO A 220 9.43 -18.12 35.60
C PRO A 220 8.88 -16.90 36.36
N PRO A 221 7.63 -16.93 36.86
CA PRO A 221 7.03 -15.79 37.56
C PRO A 221 7.84 -15.29 38.76
N ASP A 222 8.47 -16.20 39.50
CA ASP A 222 9.29 -15.87 40.66
C ASP A 222 10.55 -15.10 40.27
N GLU A 223 11.10 -15.37 39.09
CA GLU A 223 12.25 -14.67 38.54
C GLU A 223 11.88 -13.24 38.14
N ILE A 224 10.73 -13.06 37.46
CA ILE A 224 10.19 -11.73 37.12
C ILE A 224 10.02 -10.87 38.38
N GLU A 225 9.45 -11.45 39.44
CA GLU A 225 9.22 -10.76 40.71
C GLU A 225 10.53 -10.38 41.39
N GLN A 226 11.52 -11.27 41.42
CA GLN A 226 12.83 -10.99 42.00
C GLN A 226 13.57 -9.86 41.28
N ILE A 227 13.57 -9.87 39.94
CA ILE A 227 14.18 -8.81 39.13
C ILE A 227 13.50 -7.48 39.39
N ALA A 228 12.16 -7.44 39.33
CA ALA A 228 11.43 -6.20 39.56
C ALA A 228 11.65 -5.66 40.99
N LYS A 229 11.73 -6.53 42.01
CA LYS A 229 12.09 -6.11 43.38
C LYS A 229 13.52 -5.57 43.45
N TYR A 230 14.48 -6.18 42.76
CA TYR A 230 15.85 -5.68 42.69
C TYR A 230 15.91 -4.27 42.06
N LEU A 231 15.21 -4.05 40.94
CA LEU A 231 15.16 -2.76 40.26
C LEU A 231 14.49 -1.68 41.14
N LEU A 232 13.41 -2.02 41.85
CA LEU A 232 12.72 -1.10 42.77
C LEU A 232 13.52 -0.80 44.05
N LYS A 233 14.09 -1.83 44.69
CA LYS A 233 14.72 -1.73 46.02
C LYS A 233 16.18 -1.31 45.96
N GLU A 234 16.97 -2.03 45.15
CA GLU A 234 18.43 -1.88 45.15
C GLU A 234 18.88 -0.80 44.17
N ARG A 235 18.20 -0.67 43.01
CA ARG A 235 18.49 0.37 42.02
C ARG A 235 17.65 1.64 42.19
N GLY A 236 16.51 1.56 42.89
CA GLY A 236 15.62 2.71 43.08
C GLY A 236 14.93 3.19 41.79
N PHE A 237 14.81 2.33 40.77
CA PHE A 237 14.21 2.71 39.49
C PHE A 237 12.68 2.58 39.50
N HIS A 238 12.02 3.51 38.84
CA HIS A 238 10.62 3.35 38.45
C HIS A 238 10.50 2.15 37.52
N THR A 239 9.70 1.14 37.89
CA THR A 239 9.73 -0.16 37.21
C THR A 239 8.38 -0.49 36.57
N ILE A 240 8.40 -0.78 35.27
CA ILE A 240 7.26 -1.29 34.50
C ILE A 240 7.54 -2.75 34.14
N VAL A 241 6.60 -3.66 34.41
CA VAL A 241 6.73 -5.08 34.00
C VAL A 241 5.89 -5.35 32.76
N LYS A 242 6.51 -5.88 31.70
CA LYS A 242 5.83 -6.27 30.48
C LYS A 242 4.98 -7.53 30.70
N LEU A 243 3.73 -7.48 30.25
CA LEU A 243 2.75 -8.56 30.31
C LEU A 243 2.32 -8.97 28.91
N ASN A 244 2.28 -10.28 28.66
CA ASN A 244 1.94 -10.84 27.35
C ASN A 244 0.42 -10.98 27.16
N PRO A 245 -0.09 -10.94 25.91
CA PRO A 245 -1.52 -11.04 25.62
C PRO A 245 -2.13 -12.40 25.99
N THR A 246 -1.29 -13.42 26.11
CA THR A 246 -1.63 -14.79 26.53
C THR A 246 -2.37 -14.85 27.87
N LEU A 247 -2.18 -13.85 28.74
CA LEU A 247 -2.91 -13.67 30.01
C LEU A 247 -4.44 -13.59 29.86
N LEU A 248 -4.93 -13.24 28.67
CA LEU A 248 -6.38 -13.25 28.40
C LEU A 248 -6.94 -14.67 28.42
N GLY A 249 -6.11 -15.67 28.07
CA GLY A 249 -6.45 -17.09 27.98
C GLY A 249 -6.60 -17.55 26.53
N LYS A 250 -6.19 -18.80 26.26
CA LYS A 250 -6.19 -19.42 24.92
C LYS A 250 -7.53 -19.28 24.20
N ASP A 251 -8.61 -19.72 24.84
CA ASP A 251 -9.94 -19.74 24.20
C ASP A 251 -10.39 -18.34 23.78
N ALA A 252 -10.15 -17.33 24.63
CA ALA A 252 -10.51 -15.96 24.33
C ALA A 252 -9.65 -15.37 23.21
N VAL A 253 -8.34 -15.59 23.22
CA VAL A 253 -7.42 -15.12 22.18
C VAL A 253 -7.78 -15.75 20.82
N MET A 254 -7.98 -17.07 20.79
CA MET A 254 -8.30 -17.79 19.56
C MET A 254 -9.68 -17.41 19.01
N ARG A 255 -10.70 -17.29 19.87
CA ARG A 255 -12.03 -16.80 19.48
C ARG A 255 -11.97 -15.41 18.87
N ILE A 256 -11.25 -14.47 19.50
CA ILE A 256 -11.10 -13.12 18.97
C ILE A 256 -10.41 -13.17 17.60
N LEU A 257 -9.26 -13.83 17.47
CA LEU A 257 -8.52 -13.88 16.21
C LEU A 257 -9.32 -14.53 15.09
N HIS A 258 -9.93 -15.70 15.34
CA HIS A 258 -10.50 -16.53 14.29
C HIS A 258 -11.95 -16.18 13.97
N ASP A 259 -12.76 -15.94 15.00
CA ASP A 259 -14.20 -15.80 14.85
C ASP A 259 -14.62 -14.34 14.77
N ASP A 260 -14.11 -13.48 15.66
CA ASP A 260 -14.46 -12.06 15.66
C ASP A 260 -13.73 -11.30 14.52
N LEU A 261 -12.43 -11.56 14.35
CA LEU A 261 -11.55 -10.80 13.44
C LEU A 261 -11.26 -11.50 12.10
N GLY A 262 -11.40 -12.83 12.02
CA GLY A 262 -11.26 -13.59 10.76
C GLY A 262 -9.83 -14.01 10.36
N TYR A 263 -8.83 -13.92 11.26
CA TYR A 263 -7.45 -14.34 11.02
C TYR A 263 -7.24 -15.85 11.20
N ARG A 264 -7.96 -16.66 10.42
CA ARG A 264 -7.97 -18.13 10.56
C ARG A 264 -6.64 -18.81 10.23
N ALA A 265 -5.74 -18.14 9.51
CA ALA A 265 -4.40 -18.66 9.19
C ALA A 265 -3.41 -18.55 10.36
N ILE A 266 -3.72 -17.74 11.37
CA ILE A 266 -2.84 -17.51 12.52
C ILE A 266 -2.98 -18.67 13.50
N HIS A 267 -1.90 -19.37 13.76
CA HIS A 267 -1.84 -20.45 14.74
C HIS A 267 -0.86 -20.12 15.87
N ILE A 268 -1.33 -20.22 17.11
CA ILE A 268 -0.52 -20.02 18.31
C ILE A 268 -0.36 -21.39 18.99
N PRO A 269 0.87 -21.92 19.12
CA PRO A 269 1.11 -23.19 19.80
C PRO A 269 0.68 -23.17 21.27
N ASP A 270 0.22 -24.31 21.78
CA ASP A 270 -0.24 -24.45 23.17
C ASP A 270 0.87 -24.13 24.19
N ALA A 271 2.11 -24.50 23.86
CA ALA A 271 3.30 -24.20 24.66
C ALA A 271 3.47 -22.70 24.94
N VAL A 272 3.04 -21.82 24.03
CA VAL A 272 3.12 -20.36 24.23
C VAL A 272 2.23 -19.93 25.41
N PHE A 273 1.06 -20.55 25.58
CA PHE A 273 0.16 -20.28 26.70
C PHE A 273 0.60 -20.97 28.00
N GLU A 274 1.20 -22.16 27.90
CA GLU A 274 1.65 -22.94 29.06
C GLU A 274 2.90 -22.34 29.72
N HIS A 275 3.85 -21.87 28.92
CA HIS A 275 5.11 -21.32 29.41
C HIS A 275 4.97 -19.88 29.92
N ASP A 276 4.08 -19.08 29.33
CA ASP A 276 3.88 -17.70 29.75
C ASP A 276 3.28 -17.58 31.16
N LEU A 277 3.42 -16.40 31.75
CA LEU A 277 2.85 -16.05 33.05
C LEU A 277 1.33 -16.28 33.07
N GLN A 278 0.85 -17.06 34.03
CA GLN A 278 -0.58 -17.36 34.19
C GLN A 278 -1.33 -16.24 34.92
N TYR A 279 -2.61 -16.01 34.59
CA TYR A 279 -3.39 -14.86 35.08
C TYR A 279 -3.39 -14.73 36.61
N GLY A 280 -3.70 -15.80 37.34
CA GLY A 280 -3.73 -15.75 38.81
C GLY A 280 -2.38 -15.38 39.44
N ARG A 281 -1.27 -15.89 38.88
CA ARG A 281 0.08 -15.55 39.34
C ARG A 281 0.47 -14.12 38.96
N ALA A 282 0.05 -13.64 37.79
CA ALA A 282 0.24 -12.24 37.38
C ALA A 282 -0.41 -11.28 38.36
N VAL A 283 -1.65 -11.54 38.77
CA VAL A 283 -2.36 -10.73 39.76
C VAL A 283 -1.60 -10.69 41.09
N ALA A 284 -1.14 -11.84 41.58
CA ALA A 284 -0.35 -11.91 42.82
C ALA A 284 0.97 -11.13 42.73
N LEU A 285 1.67 -11.26 41.59
CA LEU A 285 2.92 -10.53 41.31
C LEU A 285 2.69 -9.01 41.29
N ILE A 286 1.65 -8.54 40.58
CA ILE A 286 1.30 -7.11 40.52
C ILE A 286 0.98 -6.57 41.93
N LYS A 287 0.22 -7.31 42.75
CA LYS A 287 -0.07 -6.90 44.14
C LYS A 287 1.22 -6.76 44.96
N SER A 288 2.12 -7.75 44.92
CA SER A 288 3.38 -7.70 45.66
C SER A 288 4.33 -6.57 45.22
N LEU A 289 4.42 -6.32 43.91
CA LEU A 289 5.28 -5.25 43.39
C LEU A 289 4.70 -3.86 43.66
N LYS A 290 3.38 -3.69 43.68
CA LYS A 290 2.74 -2.44 44.13
C LYS A 290 3.05 -2.14 45.59
N GLU A 291 2.96 -3.14 46.46
CA GLU A 291 3.32 -3.01 47.88
C GLU A 291 4.80 -2.62 48.03
N THR A 292 5.69 -3.34 47.32
CA THR A 292 7.12 -3.03 47.32
C THR A 292 7.40 -1.59 46.86
N ALA A 293 6.78 -1.16 45.77
CA ALA A 293 6.92 0.21 45.25
C ALA A 293 6.43 1.27 46.25
N ALA A 294 5.30 1.02 46.91
CA ALA A 294 4.76 1.92 47.94
C ALA A 294 5.68 2.03 49.16
N GLU A 295 6.38 0.95 49.53
CA GLU A 295 7.36 0.95 50.63
C GLU A 295 8.65 1.69 50.29
N GLN A 296 9.12 1.60 49.04
CA GLN A 296 10.42 2.15 48.64
C GLN A 296 10.36 3.57 48.06
N GLY A 297 9.24 3.97 47.46
CA GLY A 297 9.05 5.28 46.82
C GLY A 297 8.95 5.27 45.29
N PRO A 298 9.77 4.49 44.54
CA PRO A 298 9.65 4.42 43.08
C PRO A 298 8.28 3.90 42.63
N ALA A 299 7.79 4.44 41.52
CA ALA A 299 6.53 4.03 40.91
C ALA A 299 6.62 2.64 40.26
N PHE A 300 5.54 1.88 40.34
CA PHE A 300 5.37 0.61 39.63
C PHE A 300 4.20 0.66 38.65
N GLY A 301 4.35 -0.05 37.53
CA GLY A 301 3.30 -0.23 36.53
C GLY A 301 3.47 -1.50 35.70
N VAL A 302 2.54 -1.70 34.77
CA VAL A 302 2.59 -2.81 33.82
C VAL A 302 2.54 -2.29 32.40
N LYS A 303 3.21 -2.99 31.48
CA LYS A 303 3.11 -2.72 30.04
C LYS A 303 2.27 -3.80 29.38
N LEU A 304 1.18 -3.41 28.74
CA LEU A 304 0.32 -4.33 28.01
C LEU A 304 0.82 -4.48 26.57
N SER A 305 1.54 -5.60 26.39
CA SER A 305 2.20 -6.20 25.23
C SER A 305 2.65 -5.33 24.05
N ASN A 306 3.82 -5.68 23.49
CA ASN A 306 4.24 -5.29 22.15
C ASN A 306 3.92 -6.37 21.09
N THR A 307 4.00 -7.66 21.44
CA THR A 307 3.92 -8.79 20.50
C THR A 307 3.25 -10.04 21.06
N LEU A 308 2.85 -10.95 20.16
CA LEU A 308 2.30 -12.28 20.46
C LEU A 308 3.07 -13.34 19.67
N ALA A 309 3.76 -14.24 20.39
CA ALA A 309 4.46 -15.37 19.77
C ALA A 309 3.47 -16.31 19.06
N MET A 310 3.85 -16.82 17.90
CA MET A 310 3.02 -17.70 17.08
C MET A 310 3.85 -18.52 16.09
N ALA A 311 3.24 -19.55 15.50
CA ALA A 311 3.89 -20.36 14.48
C ALA A 311 4.10 -19.58 13.18
N ASN A 312 5.23 -19.81 12.52
CA ASN A 312 5.50 -19.26 11.20
C ASN A 312 4.63 -19.94 10.15
N HIS A 313 3.66 -19.19 9.61
CA HIS A 313 2.65 -19.68 8.66
C HIS A 313 2.78 -19.05 7.28
N ARG A 314 3.73 -18.11 7.09
CA ARG A 314 3.85 -17.31 5.85
C ARG A 314 5.07 -17.67 5.01
N GLY A 315 6.13 -18.22 5.63
CA GLY A 315 7.42 -18.45 4.95
C GLY A 315 8.12 -17.18 4.48
N ALA A 316 7.62 -15.99 4.85
CA ALA A 316 8.21 -14.70 4.50
C ALA A 316 9.40 -14.32 5.40
N LEU A 317 9.40 -14.85 6.61
CA LEU A 317 10.49 -14.73 7.57
C LEU A 317 11.12 -16.12 7.79
N PRO A 318 12.41 -16.20 8.11
CA PRO A 318 13.09 -17.45 8.48
C PRO A 318 12.59 -18.00 9.84
N GLY A 319 12.82 -19.30 10.09
CA GLY A 319 12.49 -19.97 11.36
C GLY A 319 11.05 -20.49 11.46
N ASP A 320 10.75 -21.28 12.49
CA ASP A 320 9.43 -21.90 12.70
C ASP A 320 8.50 -21.07 13.60
N GLU A 321 9.03 -20.04 14.26
CA GLU A 321 8.30 -19.14 15.15
C GLU A 321 8.47 -17.68 14.72
N MET A 322 7.46 -16.85 15.01
CA MET A 322 7.49 -15.40 14.77
C MET A 322 6.67 -14.67 15.82
N TYR A 323 6.93 -13.37 15.97
CA TYR A 323 6.22 -12.49 16.89
C TYR A 323 5.28 -11.57 16.11
N MET A 324 3.97 -11.74 16.31
CA MET A 324 2.95 -10.89 15.72
C MET A 324 2.81 -9.58 16.48
N SER A 325 2.57 -8.50 15.74
CA SER A 325 2.23 -7.14 16.17
C SER A 325 1.18 -6.57 15.22
N GLY A 326 0.70 -5.35 15.47
CA GLY A 326 -0.24 -4.68 14.57
C GLY A 326 -1.68 -4.69 15.06
N ARG A 327 -2.60 -4.44 14.13
CA ARG A 327 -4.00 -4.09 14.42
C ARG A 327 -4.80 -5.25 15.03
N ALA A 328 -4.45 -6.50 14.75
CA ALA A 328 -5.08 -7.67 15.35
C ALA A 328 -4.82 -7.79 16.87
N LEU A 329 -3.73 -7.19 17.38
CA LEU A 329 -3.45 -7.20 18.82
C LEU A 329 -4.28 -6.21 19.62
N TYR A 330 -4.84 -5.17 18.99
CA TYR A 330 -5.60 -4.16 19.71
C TYR A 330 -6.83 -4.74 20.41
N PRO A 331 -7.73 -5.51 19.73
CA PRO A 331 -8.90 -6.10 20.40
C PRO A 331 -8.53 -7.07 21.52
N ILE A 332 -7.49 -7.89 21.32
CA ILE A 332 -7.00 -8.83 22.36
C ILE A 332 -6.53 -8.04 23.59
N THR A 333 -5.66 -7.05 23.39
CA THR A 333 -5.04 -6.33 24.49
C THR A 333 -6.01 -5.38 25.20
N MET A 334 -6.97 -4.78 24.50
CA MET A 334 -8.03 -4.00 25.14
C MET A 334 -8.92 -4.87 26.04
N ASN A 335 -9.24 -6.10 25.63
CA ASN A 335 -9.99 -7.03 26.46
C ASN A 335 -9.17 -7.51 27.67
N LEU A 336 -7.86 -7.74 27.51
CA LEU A 336 -6.96 -8.01 28.64
C LEU A 336 -6.86 -6.80 29.59
N PHE A 337 -6.74 -5.59 29.04
CA PHE A 337 -6.71 -4.37 29.84
C PHE A 337 -7.99 -4.22 30.65
N HIS A 338 -9.15 -4.42 30.04
CA HIS A 338 -10.43 -4.39 30.75
C HIS A 338 -10.47 -5.39 31.90
N LYS A 339 -10.07 -6.64 31.67
CA LYS A 339 -10.03 -7.71 32.68
C LYS A 339 -9.12 -7.35 33.86
N LEU A 340 -7.91 -6.84 33.59
CA LEU A 340 -6.98 -6.40 34.63
C LEU A 340 -7.50 -5.16 35.37
N ALA A 341 -8.07 -4.19 34.65
CA ALA A 341 -8.61 -2.99 35.27
C ALA A 341 -9.76 -3.30 36.23
N GLN A 342 -10.59 -4.31 35.94
CA GLN A 342 -11.61 -4.81 36.87
C GLN A 342 -10.99 -5.45 38.12
N GLU A 343 -9.95 -6.28 37.96
CA GLU A 343 -9.26 -6.93 39.10
C GLU A 343 -8.62 -5.93 40.08
N PHE A 344 -8.22 -4.76 39.59
CA PHE A 344 -7.54 -3.73 40.36
C PHE A 344 -8.39 -2.48 40.61
N ASP A 345 -9.70 -2.51 40.38
CA ASP A 345 -10.63 -1.37 40.55
C ASP A 345 -10.14 -0.09 39.82
N GLY A 346 -9.52 -0.25 38.66
CA GLY A 346 -8.92 0.83 37.87
C GLY A 346 -7.64 1.44 38.48
N ASN A 347 -7.16 0.94 39.62
CA ASN A 347 -5.93 1.34 40.28
C ASN A 347 -4.74 0.53 39.73
N LEU A 348 -4.41 0.72 38.45
CA LEU A 348 -3.27 0.09 37.80
C LEU A 348 -2.62 1.07 36.84
N ASN A 349 -1.31 1.32 37.00
CA ASN A 349 -0.54 2.12 36.06
C ASN A 349 -0.22 1.27 34.83
N VAL A 350 -0.74 1.66 33.68
CA VAL A 350 -0.64 0.88 32.43
C VAL A 350 0.07 1.68 31.35
N SER A 351 1.22 1.19 30.89
CA SER A 351 1.77 1.55 29.58
C SER A 351 1.15 0.65 28.51
N TYR A 352 0.81 1.20 27.34
CA TYR A 352 0.13 0.46 26.26
C TYR A 352 0.92 0.53 24.95
N SER A 353 0.89 -0.56 24.16
CA SER A 353 1.55 -0.60 22.85
C SER A 353 0.82 -1.43 21.79
N ALA A 354 0.23 -2.58 22.16
CA ALA A 354 -0.30 -3.58 21.24
C ALA A 354 -1.38 -3.06 20.26
N GLY A 355 -0.98 -2.81 19.01
CA GLY A 355 -1.86 -2.31 17.95
C GLY A 355 -2.28 -0.84 18.13
N ALA A 356 -1.56 -0.09 18.97
CA ALA A 356 -1.74 1.35 19.09
C ALA A 356 -1.36 2.04 17.77
N ASP A 357 -2.25 2.90 17.29
CA ASP A 357 -2.05 3.68 16.08
C ASP A 357 -2.69 5.07 16.17
N ALA A 358 -2.49 5.89 15.14
CA ALA A 358 -3.00 7.27 15.12
C ALA A 358 -4.52 7.38 15.36
N LEU A 359 -5.29 6.34 15.02
CA LEU A 359 -6.75 6.38 15.05
C LEU A 359 -7.35 5.85 16.37
N ASN A 360 -6.58 5.14 17.21
CA ASN A 360 -7.06 4.65 18.51
C ASN A 360 -6.34 5.24 19.73
N VAL A 361 -5.25 5.99 19.55
CA VAL A 361 -4.46 6.54 20.67
C VAL A 361 -5.30 7.34 21.67
N ALA A 362 -6.22 8.18 21.19
CA ALA A 362 -7.09 8.98 22.05
C ALA A 362 -8.02 8.10 22.89
N GLY A 363 -8.53 7.00 22.30
CA GLY A 363 -9.34 6.02 23.00
C GLY A 363 -8.54 5.27 24.08
N ILE A 364 -7.31 4.88 23.78
CA ILE A 364 -6.40 4.22 24.73
C ILE A 364 -6.11 5.13 25.93
N LEU A 365 -5.75 6.39 25.69
CA LEU A 365 -5.48 7.38 26.74
C LEU A 365 -6.73 7.67 27.59
N ALA A 366 -7.90 7.73 26.97
CA ALA A 366 -9.18 7.88 27.69
C ALA A 366 -9.55 6.66 28.56
N CYS A 367 -8.94 5.49 28.31
CA CYS A 367 -9.04 4.32 29.18
C CYS A 367 -8.03 4.36 30.35
N GLY A 368 -7.23 5.42 30.46
CA GLY A 368 -6.28 5.64 31.55
C GLY A 368 -4.91 4.99 31.35
N ALA A 369 -4.62 4.42 30.18
CA ALA A 369 -3.28 3.94 29.86
C ALA A 369 -2.35 5.12 29.54
N ARG A 370 -1.21 5.20 30.22
CA ARG A 370 -0.16 6.20 30.01
C ARG A 370 1.21 5.63 30.39
N PRO A 371 2.23 5.73 29.51
CA PRO A 371 2.22 6.29 28.16
C PRO A 371 1.71 5.28 27.13
N VAL A 372 1.51 5.76 25.90
CA VAL A 372 1.25 4.91 24.72
C VAL A 372 2.49 4.89 23.83
N THR A 373 3.12 3.72 23.68
CA THR A 373 4.26 3.54 22.79
C THR A 373 3.86 2.83 21.50
N VAL A 374 4.59 3.03 20.39
CA VAL A 374 4.27 2.38 19.11
C VAL A 374 5.51 1.92 18.35
N ALA A 375 5.37 0.81 17.61
CA ALA A 375 6.36 0.33 16.64
C ALA A 375 5.73 0.10 15.26
N SER A 376 4.79 -0.84 15.13
CA SER A 376 4.28 -1.30 13.82
C SER A 376 3.73 -0.18 12.95
N ASP A 377 3.05 0.82 13.53
CA ASP A 377 2.55 1.94 12.74
C ASP A 377 3.69 2.77 12.13
N LEU A 378 4.78 3.01 12.87
CA LEU A 378 5.95 3.75 12.41
C LEU A 378 6.78 2.99 11.35
N LEU A 379 6.60 1.67 11.22
CA LEU A 379 7.18 0.86 10.16
C LEU A 379 6.37 0.93 8.85
N LYS A 380 5.18 1.54 8.87
CA LYS A 380 4.34 1.75 7.68
C LYS A 380 4.56 3.13 7.06
N PRO A 381 4.26 3.32 5.76
CA PRO A 381 4.47 4.59 5.05
C PRO A 381 3.86 5.80 5.75
N GLY A 382 4.58 6.93 5.81
CA GLY A 382 4.33 8.05 6.75
C GLY A 382 5.27 8.05 7.96
N GLY A 383 5.77 6.88 8.38
CA GLY A 383 6.86 6.72 9.34
C GLY A 383 6.69 7.51 10.64
N TYR A 384 7.77 8.13 11.10
CA TYR A 384 7.81 8.97 12.30
C TYR A 384 6.86 10.16 12.26
N SER A 385 6.70 10.80 11.10
CA SER A 385 5.89 12.02 10.93
C SER A 385 4.42 11.83 11.29
N ARG A 386 3.94 10.58 11.34
CA ARG A 386 2.57 10.27 11.76
C ARG A 386 2.28 10.63 13.21
N PHE A 387 3.29 10.78 14.07
CA PHE A 387 3.07 11.27 15.44
C PHE A 387 2.35 12.62 15.51
N LEU A 388 2.45 13.46 14.47
CA LEU A 388 1.64 14.68 14.38
C LEU A 388 0.13 14.35 14.41
N GLN A 389 -0.30 13.37 13.61
CA GLN A 389 -1.69 12.94 13.60
C GLN A 389 -2.15 12.35 14.94
N TYR A 390 -1.27 11.64 15.66
CA TYR A 390 -1.61 11.14 17.01
C TYR A 390 -1.99 12.29 17.95
N LEU A 391 -1.19 13.35 17.93
CA LEU A 391 -1.39 14.51 18.80
C LEU A 391 -2.61 15.35 18.37
N GLU A 392 -2.81 15.54 17.07
CA GLU A 392 -4.00 16.20 16.51
C GLU A 392 -5.29 15.45 16.87
N ASN A 393 -5.30 14.12 16.72
CA ASN A 393 -6.46 13.29 17.07
C ASN A 393 -6.73 13.28 18.57
N LEU A 394 -5.68 13.25 19.39
CA LEU A 394 -5.79 13.37 20.84
C LEU A 394 -6.36 14.72 21.25
N GLU A 395 -5.81 15.81 20.72
CA GLU A 395 -6.29 17.16 21.01
C GLU A 395 -7.76 17.31 20.60
N SER A 396 -8.12 16.86 19.39
CA SER A 396 -9.51 16.89 18.90
C SER A 396 -10.46 16.12 19.81
N ALA A 397 -10.05 14.93 20.28
CA ALA A 397 -10.84 14.12 21.20
C ALA A 397 -10.98 14.77 22.59
N MET A 398 -9.93 15.44 23.08
CA MET A 398 -9.97 16.19 24.34
C MET A 398 -10.92 17.39 24.24
N THR A 399 -10.82 18.18 23.17
CA THR A 399 -11.72 19.30 22.89
C THR A 399 -13.17 18.85 22.79
N ALA A 400 -13.44 17.76 22.06
CA ALA A 400 -14.80 17.21 21.91
C ALA A 400 -15.42 16.76 23.25
N ARG A 401 -14.61 16.42 24.24
CA ARG A 401 -15.04 16.03 25.59
C ARG A 401 -14.92 17.14 26.62
N GLY A 402 -14.44 18.32 26.23
CA GLY A 402 -14.15 19.44 27.14
C GLY A 402 -13.11 19.09 28.22
N ALA A 403 -12.17 18.19 27.91
CA ALA A 403 -11.12 17.78 28.85
C ALA A 403 -9.90 18.71 28.73
N ALA A 404 -9.50 19.33 29.85
CA ALA A 404 -8.32 20.19 29.94
C ALA A 404 -7.03 19.42 30.28
N SER A 405 -7.14 18.15 30.69
CA SER A 405 -6.00 17.28 31.01
C SER A 405 -6.27 15.82 30.65
N LEU A 406 -5.22 15.01 30.59
CA LEU A 406 -5.37 13.56 30.40
C LEU A 406 -6.14 12.88 31.55
N ASP A 407 -6.02 13.39 32.78
CA ASP A 407 -6.78 12.87 33.92
C ASP A 407 -8.28 13.15 33.77
N GLU A 408 -8.66 14.32 33.23
CA GLU A 408 -10.05 14.61 32.89
C GLU A 408 -10.55 13.75 31.72
N LEU A 409 -9.72 13.53 30.70
CA LEU A 409 -10.04 12.64 29.58
C LEU A 409 -10.31 11.20 30.06
N ALA A 410 -9.57 10.76 31.08
CA ALA A 410 -9.64 9.43 31.67
C ALA A 410 -10.56 9.33 32.91
N ARG A 411 -11.38 10.35 33.20
CA ARG A 411 -12.26 10.39 34.40
C ARG A 411 -13.13 9.13 34.53
N ASP A 412 -13.72 8.69 33.41
CA ASP A 412 -14.57 7.49 33.33
C ASP A 412 -13.84 6.27 32.74
N LYS A 413 -12.54 6.13 33.04
CA LYS A 413 -11.64 5.12 32.43
C LYS A 413 -12.20 3.70 32.38
N LEU A 414 -12.86 3.20 33.43
CA LEU A 414 -13.40 1.84 33.46
C LEU A 414 -14.53 1.65 32.45
N ALA A 415 -15.46 2.60 32.38
CA ALA A 415 -16.55 2.58 31.40
C ALA A 415 -16.05 2.80 29.96
N ASN A 416 -15.07 3.70 29.78
CA ASN A 416 -14.40 3.89 28.50
C ASN A 416 -13.74 2.60 28.02
N LEU A 417 -13.09 1.87 28.93
CA LEU A 417 -12.37 0.63 28.64
C LEU A 417 -13.31 -0.54 28.33
N GLU A 418 -14.41 -0.69 29.07
CA GLU A 418 -15.47 -1.67 28.75
C GLU A 418 -16.01 -1.45 27.33
N ARG A 419 -16.38 -0.20 27.01
CA ARG A 419 -16.88 0.16 25.68
C ARG A 419 -15.82 -0.10 24.59
N ALA A 420 -14.59 0.36 24.80
CA ALA A 420 -13.51 0.20 23.81
C ALA A 420 -13.17 -1.28 23.57
N ALA A 421 -13.15 -2.12 24.62
CA ALA A 421 -12.92 -3.55 24.49
C ALA A 421 -14.04 -4.27 23.71
N ALA A 422 -15.31 -3.90 23.95
CA ALA A 422 -16.46 -4.45 23.24
C ALA A 422 -16.51 -3.99 21.76
N GLU A 423 -16.36 -2.69 21.51
CA GLU A 423 -16.39 -2.11 20.16
C GLU A 423 -15.26 -2.67 19.28
N ALA A 424 -14.09 -2.95 19.86
CA ALA A 424 -12.95 -3.49 19.14
C ALA A 424 -13.22 -4.85 18.46
N LEU A 425 -14.12 -5.67 19.01
CA LEU A 425 -14.45 -6.98 18.44
C LEU A 425 -15.27 -6.87 17.14
N GLY A 426 -16.12 -5.84 17.04
CA GLY A 426 -17.00 -5.60 15.89
C GLY A 426 -16.41 -4.67 14.83
N ASN A 427 -15.41 -3.86 15.19
CA ASN A 427 -14.91 -2.79 14.34
C ASN A 427 -14.24 -3.36 13.06
N PRO A 428 -14.72 -2.98 11.85
CA PRO A 428 -14.18 -3.46 10.59
C PRO A 428 -12.66 -3.28 10.45
N ARG A 429 -12.08 -2.23 11.04
CA ARG A 429 -10.65 -1.89 10.96
C ARG A 429 -9.73 -2.98 11.48
N TYR A 430 -10.19 -3.77 12.46
CA TYR A 430 -9.41 -4.86 13.03
C TYR A 430 -9.70 -6.21 12.37
N LYS A 431 -10.61 -6.28 11.40
CA LYS A 431 -10.95 -7.53 10.70
C LYS A 431 -9.99 -7.80 9.56
N LYS A 432 -9.65 -9.07 9.30
CA LYS A 432 -8.76 -9.44 8.19
C LYS A 432 -9.25 -8.90 6.84
N SER A 433 -10.55 -8.77 6.65
CA SER A 433 -11.19 -8.25 5.43
C SER A 433 -10.98 -6.75 5.16
N TYR A 434 -10.42 -5.98 6.11
CA TYR A 434 -10.21 -4.54 5.97
C TYR A 434 -9.13 -4.18 4.93
N PHE A 435 -8.08 -5.00 4.84
CA PHE A 435 -7.06 -4.94 3.80
C PHE A 435 -7.24 -6.14 2.85
N PRO A 436 -8.20 -6.08 1.92
CA PRO A 436 -8.54 -7.22 1.07
C PRO A 436 -7.55 -7.41 -0.09
N TYR A 437 -6.60 -6.50 -0.28
CA TYR A 437 -5.65 -6.49 -1.38
C TYR A 437 -4.23 -6.71 -0.83
N GLY A 438 -3.38 -7.38 -1.62
CA GLY A 438 -1.96 -7.51 -1.29
C GLY A 438 -1.16 -6.24 -1.58
N LEU A 439 0.16 -6.35 -1.47
CA LEU A 439 1.07 -5.23 -1.72
C LEU A 439 0.90 -4.61 -3.13
N PRO A 440 0.99 -3.28 -3.25
CA PRO A 440 0.84 -2.54 -4.51
C PRO A 440 2.12 -2.60 -5.34
N LYS A 441 2.51 -3.82 -5.72
CA LYS A 441 3.69 -4.12 -6.53
C LYS A 441 3.38 -4.05 -8.02
N VAL A 442 4.26 -3.40 -8.79
CA VAL A 442 4.33 -3.49 -10.26
C VAL A 442 5.11 -4.75 -10.68
N LYS A 443 4.98 -5.16 -11.94
CA LYS A 443 5.73 -6.32 -12.48
C LYS A 443 7.22 -6.06 -12.65
N SER A 444 7.64 -4.82 -12.83
CA SER A 444 9.05 -4.50 -13.07
C SER A 444 9.93 -4.71 -11.82
N GLY A 445 11.17 -5.11 -12.07
CA GLY A 445 12.23 -5.13 -11.05
C GLY A 445 12.69 -3.72 -10.66
N LEU A 446 13.51 -3.62 -9.63
CA LEU A 446 14.07 -2.36 -9.17
C LEU A 446 15.43 -2.11 -9.83
N GLY A 447 15.54 -1.02 -10.60
CA GLY A 447 16.83 -0.56 -11.13
C GLY A 447 17.61 0.30 -10.13
N LEU A 448 18.89 0.54 -10.44
CA LEU A 448 19.77 1.46 -9.70
C LEU A 448 19.15 2.87 -9.63
N PHE A 449 18.62 3.35 -10.76
CA PHE A 449 17.88 4.61 -10.89
C PHE A 449 16.41 4.37 -11.27
N ASP A 450 15.63 5.45 -11.27
CA ASP A 450 14.29 5.54 -11.87
C ASP A 450 13.22 4.60 -11.28
N CYS A 451 12.95 4.73 -9.97
CA CYS A 451 11.97 3.89 -9.25
C CYS A 451 10.60 4.55 -8.99
N VAL A 452 10.30 5.70 -9.60
CA VAL A 452 8.99 6.35 -9.54
C VAL A 452 8.06 5.68 -10.54
N VAL A 453 6.96 5.11 -10.04
CA VAL A 453 5.92 4.47 -10.86
C VAL A 453 4.60 4.46 -10.08
N ALA A 454 3.47 4.60 -10.78
CA ALA A 454 2.14 4.51 -10.21
C ALA A 454 1.55 3.09 -10.39
N PRO A 455 1.48 2.25 -9.33
CA PRO A 455 1.08 0.85 -9.49
C PRO A 455 -0.39 0.67 -9.86
N CYS A 456 -1.25 1.68 -9.62
CA CYS A 456 -2.65 1.67 -10.03
C CYS A 456 -2.86 1.75 -11.54
N MET A 457 -1.86 2.20 -12.32
CA MET A 457 -1.96 2.32 -13.78
C MET A 457 -1.76 0.98 -14.48
N GLU A 458 -0.90 0.10 -13.96
CA GLU A 458 -0.57 -1.19 -14.58
C GLU A 458 -1.76 -2.16 -14.72
N PRO A 459 -2.63 -2.37 -13.71
CA PRO A 459 -3.77 -3.28 -13.84
C PRO A 459 -4.94 -2.68 -14.64
N CYS A 460 -4.85 -1.42 -15.06
CA CYS A 460 -5.86 -0.81 -15.94
C CYS A 460 -5.47 -1.10 -17.39
N ALA A 461 -6.34 -1.78 -18.15
CA ALA A 461 -6.04 -2.17 -19.53
C ALA A 461 -5.73 -1.00 -20.49
N VAL A 462 -6.27 0.20 -20.21
CA VAL A 462 -5.95 1.42 -20.98
C VAL A 462 -4.84 2.26 -20.34
N HIS A 463 -4.22 1.75 -19.27
CA HIS A 463 -3.21 2.44 -18.46
C HIS A 463 -3.65 3.85 -18.03
N GLN A 464 -4.87 3.97 -17.48
CA GLN A 464 -5.43 5.26 -17.09
C GLN A 464 -4.51 6.01 -16.11
N ASP A 465 -4.22 7.29 -16.40
CA ASP A 465 -3.40 8.14 -15.52
C ASP A 465 -4.20 8.64 -14.30
N VAL A 466 -4.32 7.75 -13.31
CA VAL A 466 -5.07 7.99 -12.07
C VAL A 466 -4.49 9.13 -11.23
N PRO A 467 -3.17 9.18 -10.96
CA PRO A 467 -2.61 10.24 -10.13
C PRO A 467 -2.86 11.65 -10.68
N GLU A 468 -2.77 11.83 -12.00
CA GLU A 468 -2.93 13.14 -12.64
C GLU A 468 -4.38 13.64 -12.53
N TYR A 469 -5.39 12.86 -12.96
CA TYR A 469 -6.77 13.36 -12.87
C TYR A 469 -7.22 13.50 -11.40
N ALA A 470 -6.72 12.66 -10.49
CA ALA A 470 -6.98 12.83 -9.06
C ALA A 470 -6.40 14.17 -8.58
N TRP A 471 -5.16 14.48 -8.94
CA TRP A 471 -4.56 15.76 -8.59
C TRP A 471 -5.37 16.95 -9.13
N LEU A 472 -5.78 16.90 -10.41
CA LEU A 472 -6.59 17.94 -11.03
C LEU A 472 -7.95 18.12 -10.34
N ILE A 473 -8.61 17.04 -9.94
CA ILE A 473 -9.85 17.12 -9.13
C ILE A 473 -9.57 17.83 -7.80
N ALA A 474 -8.50 17.47 -7.09
CA ALA A 474 -8.14 18.15 -5.83
C ALA A 474 -7.96 19.67 -6.01
N GLN A 475 -7.39 20.09 -7.15
CA GLN A 475 -7.20 21.50 -7.51
C GLN A 475 -8.47 22.21 -8.02
N GLY A 476 -9.57 21.48 -8.26
CA GLY A 476 -10.78 22.07 -8.84
C GLY A 476 -10.77 22.15 -10.38
N GLU A 477 -9.81 21.52 -11.04
CA GLU A 477 -9.61 21.59 -12.50
C GLU A 477 -10.33 20.42 -13.22
N TYR A 478 -11.66 20.38 -13.14
CA TYR A 478 -12.47 19.23 -13.58
C TYR A 478 -12.43 18.99 -15.09
N ASP A 479 -12.40 20.06 -15.90
CA ASP A 479 -12.28 19.95 -17.36
C ASP A 479 -10.99 19.24 -17.74
N ARG A 480 -9.86 19.64 -17.15
CA ARG A 480 -8.56 19.00 -17.38
C ARG A 480 -8.51 17.58 -16.82
N ALA A 481 -9.13 17.33 -15.67
CA ALA A 481 -9.25 15.97 -15.14
C ALA A 481 -9.98 15.05 -16.15
N LEU A 482 -11.06 15.55 -16.75
CA LEU A 482 -11.79 14.83 -17.78
C LEU A 482 -10.98 14.68 -19.08
N GLU A 483 -10.19 15.68 -19.49
CA GLU A 483 -9.27 15.57 -20.64
C GLU A 483 -8.28 14.41 -20.44
N VAL A 484 -7.66 14.32 -19.27
CA VAL A 484 -6.73 13.23 -18.91
C VAL A 484 -7.42 11.87 -18.93
N ILE A 485 -8.68 11.81 -18.48
CA ILE A 485 -9.47 10.57 -18.55
C ILE A 485 -9.72 10.19 -20.02
N LEU A 486 -10.27 11.11 -20.80
CA LEU A 486 -10.64 10.91 -22.21
C LEU A 486 -9.46 10.58 -23.12
N ALA A 487 -8.25 11.05 -22.79
CA ALA A 487 -7.05 10.74 -23.54
C ALA A 487 -6.78 9.23 -23.67
N ARG A 488 -7.23 8.43 -22.70
CA ARG A 488 -7.03 6.96 -22.67
C ARG A 488 -8.33 6.16 -22.63
N ASN A 489 -9.42 6.77 -22.19
CA ASN A 489 -10.68 6.09 -21.95
C ASN A 489 -11.83 6.83 -22.66
N PRO A 490 -12.35 6.28 -23.77
CA PRO A 490 -13.40 6.93 -24.55
C PRO A 490 -14.79 6.84 -23.91
N LEU A 491 -14.97 6.02 -22.88
CA LEU A 491 -16.25 5.77 -22.20
C LEU A 491 -16.18 6.08 -20.70
N PRO A 492 -15.81 7.32 -20.30
CA PRO A 492 -15.71 7.71 -18.90
C PRO A 492 -17.06 7.66 -18.17
N GLY A 493 -18.19 7.93 -18.85
CA GLY A 493 -19.53 7.77 -18.29
C GLY A 493 -19.79 6.32 -17.89
N VAL A 494 -19.67 5.38 -18.82
CA VAL A 494 -19.87 3.95 -18.51
C VAL A 494 -18.90 3.48 -17.42
N THR A 495 -17.62 3.77 -17.57
CA THR A 495 -16.58 3.26 -16.67
C THR A 495 -16.51 3.99 -15.32
N GLY A 496 -17.11 5.17 -15.19
CA GLY A 496 -17.31 5.86 -13.92
C GLY A 496 -18.40 5.23 -13.06
N TYR A 497 -19.33 4.49 -13.67
CA TYR A 497 -20.43 3.86 -12.95
C TYR A 497 -20.17 2.37 -12.67
N VAL A 498 -19.63 1.62 -13.63
CA VAL A 498 -19.61 0.15 -13.55
C VAL A 498 -18.26 -0.51 -13.84
N CYS A 499 -17.16 0.25 -13.82
CA CYS A 499 -15.83 -0.34 -13.89
C CYS A 499 -15.56 -1.25 -12.66
N THR A 500 -14.84 -2.34 -12.90
CA THR A 500 -14.43 -3.34 -11.88
C THR A 500 -13.29 -2.87 -10.97
N GLU A 501 -12.79 -1.64 -11.17
CA GLU A 501 -11.80 -0.98 -10.30
C GLU A 501 -10.49 -1.75 -10.07
N LEU A 502 -9.96 -2.49 -11.06
CA LEU A 502 -8.70 -3.23 -10.88
C LEU A 502 -7.53 -2.34 -10.42
N CYS A 503 -7.51 -1.07 -10.83
CA CYS A 503 -6.59 -0.03 -10.36
C CYS A 503 -6.58 0.15 -8.82
N ARG A 504 -7.71 -0.08 -8.14
CA ARG A 504 -7.85 0.00 -6.68
C ARG A 504 -7.06 -1.08 -5.95
N THR A 505 -6.92 -2.25 -6.58
CA THR A 505 -6.21 -3.41 -6.00
C THR A 505 -4.70 -3.17 -5.86
N ARG A 506 -4.15 -2.23 -6.63
CA ARG A 506 -2.73 -1.84 -6.63
C ARG A 506 -2.52 -0.40 -6.15
N CYS A 507 -3.50 0.22 -5.47
CA CYS A 507 -3.32 1.56 -4.94
C CYS A 507 -2.30 1.55 -3.79
N THR A 508 -1.28 2.40 -3.83
CA THR A 508 -0.29 2.56 -2.74
C THR A 508 -0.91 2.96 -1.40
N ARG A 509 -2.13 3.52 -1.40
CA ARG A 509 -2.87 3.81 -0.17
C ARG A 509 -3.22 2.54 0.62
N ASN A 510 -3.24 1.36 -0.02
CA ASN A 510 -3.42 0.06 0.65
C ASN A 510 -2.38 -0.22 1.75
N ASP A 511 -1.19 0.39 1.68
CA ASP A 511 -0.17 0.25 2.73
C ASP A 511 -0.47 1.08 3.99
N TYR A 512 -1.45 1.98 3.90
CA TYR A 512 -1.88 2.89 4.97
C TYR A 512 -3.22 2.44 5.54
N GLU A 513 -4.22 2.28 4.65
CA GLU A 513 -5.65 2.09 4.94
C GLU A 513 -6.46 1.73 3.67
N GLU A 514 -7.77 2.06 3.63
CA GLU A 514 -8.61 1.90 2.43
C GLU A 514 -8.05 2.68 1.21
N PRO A 515 -8.11 2.08 0.00
CA PRO A 515 -7.61 2.71 -1.22
C PRO A 515 -8.39 3.96 -1.64
N VAL A 516 -7.84 4.72 -2.58
CA VAL A 516 -8.55 5.85 -3.21
C VAL A 516 -9.78 5.35 -3.97
N ALA A 517 -10.91 6.06 -3.88
CA ALA A 517 -12.16 5.80 -4.60
C ALA A 517 -12.04 6.22 -6.08
N ILE A 518 -11.15 5.55 -6.80
CA ILE A 518 -10.72 5.85 -8.16
C ILE A 518 -11.90 5.97 -9.14
N ARG A 519 -12.86 5.02 -9.10
CA ARG A 519 -14.05 5.08 -9.97
C ARG A 519 -14.96 6.25 -9.64
N ALA A 520 -15.17 6.53 -8.35
CA ALA A 520 -15.99 7.64 -7.91
C ALA A 520 -15.41 9.00 -8.35
N LEU A 521 -14.08 9.16 -8.27
CA LEU A 521 -13.39 10.34 -8.79
C LEU A 521 -13.53 10.50 -10.31
N LYS A 522 -13.44 9.39 -11.06
CA LYS A 522 -13.65 9.39 -12.51
C LYS A 522 -15.08 9.83 -12.85
N ARG A 523 -16.08 9.27 -12.16
CA ARG A 523 -17.49 9.64 -12.32
C ARG A 523 -17.71 11.12 -12.02
N PHE A 524 -17.13 11.61 -10.93
CA PHE A 524 -17.19 13.03 -10.57
C PHE A 524 -16.65 13.92 -11.69
N ALA A 525 -15.44 13.63 -12.21
CA ALA A 525 -14.84 14.38 -13.30
C ALA A 525 -15.67 14.34 -14.59
N GLU A 526 -16.28 13.19 -14.92
CA GLU A 526 -17.18 13.06 -16.07
C GLU A 526 -18.44 13.91 -15.95
N GLU A 527 -19.05 13.97 -14.77
CA GLU A 527 -20.30 14.71 -14.56
C GLU A 527 -20.08 16.23 -14.48
N HIS A 528 -18.91 16.67 -14.01
CA HIS A 528 -18.59 18.08 -13.76
C HIS A 528 -17.72 18.72 -14.85
N GLY A 529 -16.86 17.94 -15.52
CA GLY A 529 -16.00 18.41 -16.59
C GLY A 529 -16.75 18.62 -17.91
N ARG A 530 -16.28 19.57 -18.72
CA ARG A 530 -16.85 19.93 -20.03
C ARG A 530 -15.74 20.01 -21.07
N VAL A 531 -15.49 18.89 -21.73
CA VAL A 531 -14.40 18.74 -22.70
C VAL A 531 -14.97 18.51 -24.09
N LYS A 532 -14.44 19.27 -25.06
CA LYS A 532 -14.66 19.00 -26.48
C LYS A 532 -13.41 18.31 -27.03
N LEU A 533 -13.58 17.08 -27.51
CA LEU A 533 -12.48 16.35 -28.14
C LEU A 533 -11.99 17.08 -29.41
N PRO A 534 -10.68 17.08 -29.68
CA PRO A 534 -10.13 17.70 -30.87
C PRO A 534 -10.57 16.95 -32.13
N SER A 535 -10.69 17.67 -33.25
CA SER A 535 -10.93 17.08 -34.57
C SER A 535 -9.64 17.15 -35.39
N ALA A 536 -9.18 16.01 -35.89
CA ALA A 536 -8.03 15.94 -36.79
C ALA A 536 -8.44 16.16 -38.26
N PRO A 537 -7.52 16.68 -39.10
CA PRO A 537 -7.71 16.75 -40.55
C PRO A 537 -8.04 15.37 -41.13
N GLN A 538 -8.99 15.31 -42.07
CA GLN A 538 -9.40 14.05 -42.69
C GLN A 538 -8.26 13.45 -43.53
N THR A 539 -7.94 12.18 -43.28
CA THR A 539 -6.85 11.46 -43.99
C THR A 539 -7.31 10.86 -45.33
N GLY A 540 -8.63 10.85 -45.58
CA GLY A 540 -9.24 10.21 -46.75
C GLY A 540 -9.48 8.71 -46.59
N ARG A 541 -8.96 8.08 -45.53
CA ARG A 541 -9.16 6.65 -45.22
C ARG A 541 -10.53 6.40 -44.59
N ARG A 542 -11.10 5.22 -44.88
CA ARG A 542 -12.42 4.80 -44.41
C ARG A 542 -12.34 3.45 -43.70
N VAL A 543 -12.88 3.36 -42.50
CA VAL A 543 -12.93 2.11 -41.72
C VAL A 543 -14.37 1.77 -41.36
N ALA A 544 -14.72 0.49 -41.53
CA ALA A 544 -15.97 -0.07 -41.06
C ALA A 544 -15.76 -0.74 -39.70
N VAL A 545 -16.65 -0.50 -38.75
CA VAL A 545 -16.66 -1.17 -37.44
C VAL A 545 -17.96 -1.95 -37.30
N ILE A 546 -17.88 -3.25 -37.01
CA ILE A 546 -19.04 -4.11 -36.81
C ILE A 546 -19.29 -4.25 -35.31
N GLY A 547 -20.39 -3.65 -34.82
CA GLY A 547 -20.78 -3.64 -33.41
C GLY A 547 -20.47 -2.32 -32.70
N SER A 548 -21.44 -1.80 -31.93
CA SER A 548 -21.31 -0.56 -31.15
C SER A 548 -21.13 -0.79 -29.65
N GLY A 549 -20.56 -1.95 -29.27
CA GLY A 549 -20.14 -2.20 -27.89
C GLY A 549 -18.89 -1.38 -27.51
N PRO A 550 -18.40 -1.52 -26.26
CA PRO A 550 -17.25 -0.74 -25.77
C PRO A 550 -16.01 -0.78 -26.67
N SER A 551 -15.65 -1.96 -27.18
CA SER A 551 -14.53 -2.14 -28.11
C SER A 551 -14.72 -1.39 -29.43
N GLY A 552 -15.89 -1.54 -30.08
CA GLY A 552 -16.18 -0.86 -31.34
C GLY A 552 -16.26 0.65 -31.21
N LEU A 553 -16.87 1.15 -30.13
CA LEU A 553 -16.93 2.58 -29.83
C LEU A 553 -15.54 3.16 -29.53
N ALA A 554 -14.69 2.42 -28.81
CA ALA A 554 -13.32 2.85 -28.56
C ALA A 554 -12.48 2.93 -29.84
N ALA A 555 -12.53 1.89 -30.68
CA ALA A 555 -11.85 1.90 -31.98
C ALA A 555 -12.33 3.08 -32.85
N ALA A 556 -13.64 3.29 -32.92
CA ALA A 556 -14.22 4.38 -33.69
C ALA A 556 -13.78 5.77 -33.18
N CYS A 557 -13.72 5.95 -31.86
CA CYS A 557 -13.24 7.18 -31.23
C CYS A 557 -11.78 7.47 -31.59
N PHE A 558 -10.87 6.52 -31.34
CA PHE A 558 -9.43 6.73 -31.59
C PHE A 558 -9.09 6.87 -33.07
N LEU A 559 -9.76 6.14 -33.96
CA LEU A 559 -9.61 6.32 -35.41
C LEU A 559 -10.08 7.70 -35.86
N ALA A 560 -11.23 8.17 -35.36
CA ALA A 560 -11.77 9.49 -35.71
C ALA A 560 -10.91 10.64 -35.16
N LEU A 561 -10.35 10.48 -33.95
CA LEU A 561 -9.37 11.42 -33.38
C LEU A 561 -8.12 11.57 -34.27
N ASN A 562 -7.77 10.55 -35.05
CA ASN A 562 -6.65 10.55 -35.99
C ASN A 562 -7.09 10.82 -37.45
N GLY A 563 -8.30 11.37 -37.65
CA GLY A 563 -8.76 11.85 -38.96
C GLY A 563 -9.27 10.76 -39.91
N VAL A 564 -9.41 9.52 -39.45
CA VAL A 564 -9.99 8.41 -40.22
C VAL A 564 -11.52 8.50 -40.20
N ARG A 565 -12.16 8.30 -41.35
CA ARG A 565 -13.63 8.30 -41.44
C ARG A 565 -14.19 6.94 -41.03
N VAL A 566 -14.95 6.90 -39.95
CA VAL A 566 -15.47 5.64 -39.39
C VAL A 566 -16.98 5.51 -39.60
N THR A 567 -17.42 4.32 -40.02
CA THR A 567 -18.83 3.91 -40.00
C THR A 567 -19.00 2.68 -39.11
N VAL A 568 -19.78 2.81 -38.04
CA VAL A 568 -20.15 1.72 -37.13
C VAL A 568 -21.48 1.11 -37.59
N PHE A 569 -21.53 -0.21 -37.74
CA PHE A 569 -22.72 -0.97 -38.07
C PHE A 569 -23.22 -1.70 -36.82
N GLU A 570 -24.40 -1.34 -36.34
CA GLU A 570 -25.01 -1.91 -35.13
C GLU A 570 -26.27 -2.70 -35.52
N ALA A 571 -26.36 -3.93 -35.03
CA ALA A 571 -27.47 -4.83 -35.34
C ALA A 571 -28.77 -4.40 -34.65
N LYS A 572 -28.68 -3.82 -33.44
CA LYS A 572 -29.83 -3.36 -32.64
C LYS A 572 -30.26 -1.92 -33.01
N ASP A 573 -31.42 -1.53 -32.51
CA ASP A 573 -32.01 -0.20 -32.68
C ASP A 573 -31.34 0.89 -31.82
N LYS A 574 -30.44 0.51 -30.92
CA LYS A 574 -29.68 1.41 -30.05
C LYS A 574 -28.21 1.00 -29.96
N ALA A 575 -27.33 2.00 -29.89
CA ALA A 575 -25.90 1.79 -29.69
C ALA A 575 -25.53 1.60 -28.21
N GLY A 576 -24.37 0.98 -27.96
CA GLY A 576 -23.79 0.74 -26.63
C GLY A 576 -23.53 -0.73 -26.32
N GLY A 577 -24.00 -1.66 -27.15
CA GLY A 577 -23.81 -3.10 -26.98
C GLY A 577 -24.24 -3.59 -25.58
N MET A 578 -23.40 -4.42 -24.95
CA MET A 578 -23.70 -5.04 -23.63
C MET A 578 -23.88 -4.03 -22.49
N THR A 579 -23.38 -2.80 -22.61
CA THR A 579 -23.59 -1.76 -21.58
C THR A 579 -25.07 -1.42 -21.41
N ARG A 580 -25.88 -1.59 -22.47
CA ARG A 580 -27.34 -1.40 -22.43
C ARG A 580 -28.07 -2.53 -21.68
N LEU A 581 -27.39 -3.61 -21.30
CA LEU A 581 -27.96 -4.71 -20.51
C LEU A 581 -27.66 -4.63 -19.02
N VAL A 582 -26.67 -3.84 -18.61
CA VAL A 582 -26.43 -3.52 -17.20
C VAL A 582 -27.73 -2.92 -16.63
N PRO A 583 -28.15 -3.13 -15.37
CA PRO A 583 -29.37 -2.51 -14.86
C PRO A 583 -29.30 -0.98 -14.74
N VAL A 584 -30.44 -0.29 -14.96
CA VAL A 584 -30.56 1.20 -14.88
C VAL A 584 -30.12 1.74 -13.52
N PHE A 585 -30.41 1.00 -12.45
CA PHE A 585 -30.03 1.38 -11.09
C PHE A 585 -28.52 1.38 -10.84
N ARG A 586 -27.72 0.86 -11.78
CA ARG A 586 -26.25 0.92 -11.79
C ARG A 586 -25.71 1.84 -12.89
N LEU A 587 -26.32 1.81 -14.08
CA LEU A 587 -25.85 2.55 -15.25
C LEU A 587 -27.04 3.16 -16.02
N PRO A 588 -27.34 4.45 -15.83
CA PRO A 588 -28.44 5.11 -16.55
C PRO A 588 -28.23 5.18 -18.07
N ASP A 589 -29.31 5.08 -18.86
CA ASP A 589 -29.24 5.15 -20.32
C ASP A 589 -28.70 6.48 -20.86
N ALA A 590 -28.95 7.58 -20.15
CA ALA A 590 -28.47 8.90 -20.49
C ALA A 590 -26.93 8.99 -20.42
N VAL A 591 -26.32 8.29 -19.47
CA VAL A 591 -24.86 8.26 -19.29
C VAL A 591 -24.20 7.54 -20.46
N ILE A 592 -24.76 6.40 -20.88
CA ILE A 592 -24.30 5.67 -22.09
C ILE A 592 -24.44 6.56 -23.33
N GLN A 593 -25.56 7.28 -23.44
CA GLN A 593 -25.81 8.17 -24.57
C GLN A 593 -24.81 9.34 -24.62
N GLN A 594 -24.47 9.93 -23.48
CA GLN A 594 -23.48 11.01 -23.39
C GLN A 594 -22.11 10.60 -23.94
N ASP A 595 -21.63 9.39 -23.61
CA ASP A 595 -20.37 8.87 -24.17
C ASP A 595 -20.47 8.68 -25.69
N ILE A 596 -21.59 8.15 -26.20
CA ILE A 596 -21.82 7.97 -27.65
C ILE A 596 -21.92 9.31 -28.37
N ASP A 597 -22.60 10.29 -27.79
CA ASP A 597 -22.75 11.63 -28.35
C ASP A 597 -21.40 12.32 -28.50
N ARG A 598 -20.49 12.14 -27.52
CA ARG A 598 -19.12 12.63 -27.60
C ARG A 598 -18.35 11.99 -28.78
N ILE A 599 -18.52 10.70 -29.00
CA ILE A 599 -17.86 9.97 -30.10
C ILE A 599 -18.44 10.38 -31.46
N THR A 600 -19.76 10.48 -31.58
CA THR A 600 -20.41 10.91 -32.83
C THR A 600 -20.13 12.37 -33.17
N ALA A 601 -19.87 13.23 -32.17
CA ALA A 601 -19.41 14.60 -32.38
C ALA A 601 -18.05 14.70 -33.10
N LEU A 602 -17.25 13.62 -33.14
CA LEU A 602 -16.03 13.51 -33.95
C LEU A 602 -16.31 13.23 -35.45
N GLY A 603 -17.58 13.03 -35.83
CA GLY A 603 -17.99 12.67 -37.18
C GLY A 603 -18.13 11.16 -37.42
N VAL A 604 -18.06 10.34 -36.38
CA VAL A 604 -18.34 8.90 -36.46
C VAL A 604 -19.82 8.70 -36.83
N GLN A 605 -20.07 7.91 -37.87
CA GLN A 605 -21.43 7.55 -38.28
C GLN A 605 -21.82 6.21 -37.67
N ILE A 606 -22.99 6.12 -37.04
CA ILE A 606 -23.52 4.86 -36.51
C ILE A 606 -24.80 4.50 -37.26
N LYS A 607 -24.78 3.36 -37.95
CA LYS A 607 -25.93 2.78 -38.64
C LYS A 607 -26.59 1.74 -37.72
N LEU A 608 -27.70 2.13 -37.12
CA LEU A 608 -28.53 1.28 -36.26
C LEU A 608 -29.42 0.36 -37.10
N SER A 609 -29.91 -0.72 -36.48
CA SER A 609 -30.76 -1.73 -37.12
C SER A 609 -30.16 -2.29 -38.41
N HIS A 610 -28.84 -2.41 -38.45
CA HIS A 610 -28.07 -2.81 -39.63
C HIS A 610 -27.16 -4.00 -39.33
N PRO A 611 -27.73 -5.21 -39.16
CA PRO A 611 -26.95 -6.41 -38.90
C PRO A 611 -26.09 -6.77 -40.11
N ILE A 612 -24.79 -6.96 -39.90
CA ILE A 612 -23.90 -7.55 -40.90
C ILE A 612 -24.12 -9.07 -40.91
N THR A 613 -24.53 -9.59 -42.05
CA THR A 613 -24.85 -11.02 -42.26
C THR A 613 -23.94 -11.69 -43.28
N VAL A 614 -23.03 -10.93 -43.87
CA VAL A 614 -22.05 -11.36 -44.87
C VAL A 614 -20.63 -11.28 -44.29
N PRO A 615 -19.65 -11.98 -44.89
CA PRO A 615 -18.25 -11.89 -44.48
C PRO A 615 -17.73 -10.43 -44.49
N PRO A 616 -16.88 -10.05 -43.51
CA PRO A 616 -16.31 -8.69 -43.39
C PRO A 616 -15.58 -8.22 -44.66
N GLU A 617 -15.04 -9.13 -45.47
CA GLU A 617 -14.40 -8.86 -46.76
C GLU A 617 -15.32 -8.14 -47.75
N GLU A 618 -16.64 -8.32 -47.66
CA GLU A 618 -17.59 -7.60 -48.52
C GLU A 618 -17.58 -6.09 -48.23
N LEU A 619 -17.34 -5.69 -46.97
CA LEU A 619 -17.20 -4.27 -46.64
C LEU A 619 -15.91 -3.69 -47.24
N LEU A 620 -14.83 -4.48 -47.36
CA LEU A 620 -13.64 -4.03 -48.10
C LEU A 620 -13.97 -3.79 -49.58
N LYS A 621 -14.78 -4.65 -50.19
CA LYS A 621 -15.25 -4.49 -51.59
C LYS A 621 -16.17 -3.26 -51.75
N ASP A 622 -16.94 -2.91 -50.72
CA ASP A 622 -17.75 -1.68 -50.66
C ASP A 622 -16.90 -0.39 -50.50
N GLY A 623 -15.57 -0.53 -50.44
CA GLY A 623 -14.61 0.57 -50.48
C GLY A 623 -14.11 1.04 -49.13
N PHE A 624 -14.33 0.28 -48.05
CA PHE A 624 -13.62 0.50 -46.80
C PHE A 624 -12.16 0.01 -46.93
N ASP A 625 -11.21 0.77 -46.38
CA ASP A 625 -9.78 0.42 -46.40
C ASP A 625 -9.45 -0.66 -45.35
N ALA A 626 -10.19 -0.73 -44.25
CA ALA A 626 -10.09 -1.78 -43.23
C ALA A 626 -11.44 -2.03 -42.53
N VAL A 627 -11.57 -3.20 -41.89
CA VAL A 627 -12.75 -3.59 -41.10
C VAL A 627 -12.34 -4.01 -39.69
N TYR A 628 -13.02 -3.51 -38.67
CA TYR A 628 -12.88 -3.94 -37.28
C TYR A 628 -14.12 -4.68 -36.78
N VAL A 629 -13.95 -5.92 -36.33
CA VAL A 629 -15.02 -6.80 -35.85
C VAL A 629 -15.09 -6.76 -34.33
N ALA A 630 -16.14 -6.13 -33.80
CA ALA A 630 -16.41 -5.96 -32.37
C ALA A 630 -17.82 -6.47 -31.99
N GLY A 631 -18.22 -7.61 -32.58
CA GLY A 631 -19.58 -8.16 -32.45
C GLY A 631 -19.97 -8.68 -31.06
N GLY A 632 -19.00 -8.95 -30.19
CA GLY A 632 -19.21 -9.38 -28.81
C GLY A 632 -19.96 -10.71 -28.62
N PHE A 633 -20.44 -10.96 -27.40
CA PHE A 633 -21.13 -12.18 -26.98
C PHE A 633 -22.63 -11.93 -26.75
N GLN A 634 -23.42 -12.09 -27.81
CA GLN A 634 -24.81 -11.61 -27.84
C GLN A 634 -25.85 -12.65 -27.41
N LYS A 635 -25.44 -13.87 -27.05
CA LYS A 635 -26.36 -14.97 -26.74
C LYS A 635 -26.05 -15.58 -25.38
N ASP A 636 -27.08 -15.94 -24.62
CA ASP A 636 -26.91 -16.74 -23.40
C ASP A 636 -26.34 -18.13 -23.73
N ALA A 637 -25.52 -18.66 -22.81
CA ALA A 637 -25.08 -20.04 -22.88
C ALA A 637 -26.26 -20.97 -22.50
N PRO A 638 -26.56 -21.99 -23.32
CA PRO A 638 -27.67 -22.90 -23.05
C PRO A 638 -27.36 -23.81 -21.86
N LEU A 639 -28.35 -24.02 -21.00
CA LEU A 639 -28.36 -25.06 -19.97
C LEU A 639 -29.16 -26.26 -20.49
N PHE A 640 -28.55 -27.44 -20.50
CA PHE A 640 -29.16 -28.65 -21.04
C PHE A 640 -29.67 -29.53 -19.89
N ILE A 641 -30.90 -29.28 -19.43
CA ILE A 641 -31.60 -30.10 -18.43
C ILE A 641 -33.05 -30.33 -18.86
N GLU A 642 -33.68 -31.39 -18.35
CA GLU A 642 -35.09 -31.67 -18.61
C GLU A 642 -35.97 -30.51 -18.11
N GLY A 643 -37.02 -30.18 -18.87
CA GLY A 643 -38.00 -29.13 -18.51
C GLY A 643 -37.55 -27.68 -18.73
N ILE A 644 -36.33 -27.43 -19.22
CA ILE A 644 -35.76 -26.07 -19.37
C ILE A 644 -36.51 -25.16 -20.36
N GLU A 645 -37.32 -25.73 -21.25
CA GLU A 645 -38.15 -24.99 -22.22
C GLU A 645 -39.54 -24.61 -21.68
N GLY A 646 -39.83 -24.90 -20.41
CA GLY A 646 -41.14 -24.62 -19.79
C GLY A 646 -41.44 -23.14 -19.59
N ASN A 647 -42.73 -22.80 -19.50
CA ASN A 647 -43.16 -21.42 -19.26
C ASN A 647 -42.70 -20.93 -17.88
N GLY A 648 -42.10 -19.74 -17.81
CA GLY A 648 -41.49 -19.21 -16.58
C GLY A 648 -39.97 -19.43 -16.49
N VAL A 649 -39.37 -20.13 -17.45
CA VAL A 649 -37.91 -20.14 -17.63
C VAL A 649 -37.49 -18.97 -18.52
N LEU A 650 -36.56 -18.15 -18.06
CA LEU A 650 -36.04 -16.97 -18.75
C LEU A 650 -34.52 -17.04 -18.85
N ALA A 651 -33.97 -16.53 -19.95
CA ALA A 651 -32.55 -16.24 -20.04
C ALA A 651 -32.24 -14.90 -19.35
N ALA A 652 -31.07 -14.77 -18.72
CA ALA A 652 -30.74 -13.56 -17.98
C ALA A 652 -30.63 -12.33 -18.88
N LEU A 653 -30.02 -12.44 -20.07
CA LEU A 653 -29.93 -11.31 -20.99
C LEU A 653 -31.32 -10.88 -21.51
N ASP A 654 -32.24 -11.83 -21.74
CA ASP A 654 -33.62 -11.53 -22.13
C ASP A 654 -34.36 -10.74 -21.03
N LEU A 655 -34.28 -11.22 -19.77
CA LEU A 655 -34.87 -10.52 -18.63
C LEU A 655 -34.35 -9.07 -18.52
N LEU A 656 -33.04 -8.88 -18.61
CA LEU A 656 -32.40 -7.57 -18.51
C LEU A 656 -32.78 -6.65 -19.68
N GLU A 657 -32.81 -7.18 -20.90
CA GLU A 657 -33.20 -6.44 -22.10
C GLU A 657 -34.67 -5.98 -22.05
N ARG A 658 -35.59 -6.88 -21.67
CA ARG A 658 -37.01 -6.57 -21.52
C ARG A 658 -37.27 -5.55 -20.40
N THR A 659 -36.54 -5.68 -19.28
CA THR A 659 -36.57 -4.69 -18.19
C THR A 659 -36.15 -3.31 -18.69
N ARG A 660 -35.09 -3.24 -19.50
CA ARG A 660 -34.60 -2.00 -20.12
C ARG A 660 -35.58 -1.38 -21.12
N ARG A 661 -36.44 -2.18 -21.75
CA ARG A 661 -37.54 -1.71 -22.60
C ARG A 661 -38.76 -1.22 -21.81
N GLY A 662 -38.73 -1.32 -20.48
CA GLY A 662 -39.84 -0.94 -19.62
C GLY A 662 -40.99 -1.95 -19.64
N GLU A 663 -40.73 -3.19 -20.06
CA GLU A 663 -41.74 -4.24 -20.07
C GLU A 663 -42.07 -4.70 -18.65
N THR A 664 -43.35 -4.99 -18.38
CA THR A 664 -43.76 -5.70 -17.15
C THR A 664 -43.57 -7.20 -17.37
N ILE A 665 -42.81 -7.83 -16.49
CA ILE A 665 -42.44 -9.25 -16.61
C ILE A 665 -43.06 -9.99 -15.43
N ASP A 666 -43.92 -10.97 -15.72
CA ASP A 666 -44.50 -11.84 -14.70
C ASP A 666 -43.48 -12.90 -14.27
N LEU A 667 -42.90 -12.71 -13.09
CA LEU A 667 -42.00 -13.67 -12.44
C LEU A 667 -42.67 -14.43 -11.28
N GLY A 668 -43.97 -14.20 -11.04
CA GLY A 668 -44.66 -14.67 -9.85
C GLY A 668 -44.08 -14.09 -8.54
N SER A 669 -44.24 -14.85 -7.46
CA SER A 669 -43.82 -14.48 -6.10
C SER A 669 -42.42 -14.99 -5.75
N THR A 670 -42.02 -16.13 -6.33
CA THR A 670 -40.79 -16.84 -6.01
C THR A 670 -39.97 -17.09 -7.27
N ALA A 671 -38.81 -16.45 -7.38
CA ALA A 671 -37.89 -16.64 -8.51
C ALA A 671 -36.56 -17.25 -8.06
N LEU A 672 -35.96 -18.07 -8.93
CA LEU A 672 -34.61 -18.62 -8.78
C LEU A 672 -33.70 -18.09 -9.87
N VAL A 673 -32.42 -17.84 -9.55
CA VAL A 673 -31.39 -17.50 -10.54
C VAL A 673 -30.29 -18.55 -10.50
N ILE A 674 -29.98 -19.17 -11.64
CA ILE A 674 -28.90 -20.15 -11.77
C ILE A 674 -27.65 -19.45 -12.30
N GLY A 675 -26.63 -19.27 -11.46
CA GLY A 675 -25.39 -18.60 -11.85
C GLY A 675 -24.63 -18.00 -10.66
N GLY A 676 -23.49 -17.37 -10.94
CA GLY A 676 -22.70 -16.72 -9.88
C GLY A 676 -21.80 -15.56 -10.34
N GLY A 677 -21.95 -15.10 -11.59
CA GLY A 677 -21.25 -13.91 -12.10
C GLY A 677 -22.10 -12.64 -11.98
N ASP A 678 -21.56 -11.50 -12.40
CA ASP A 678 -22.24 -10.20 -12.31
C ASP A 678 -23.62 -10.21 -12.98
N THR A 679 -23.75 -10.82 -14.17
CA THR A 679 -25.05 -10.98 -14.85
C THR A 679 -26.09 -11.73 -14.01
N ALA A 680 -25.66 -12.74 -13.23
CA ALA A 680 -26.56 -13.48 -12.35
C ALA A 680 -27.03 -12.62 -11.18
N LEU A 681 -26.15 -11.80 -10.61
CA LEU A 681 -26.50 -10.90 -9.52
C LEU A 681 -27.36 -9.73 -9.99
N ASP A 682 -27.06 -9.15 -11.16
CA ASP A 682 -27.92 -8.15 -11.80
C ASP A 682 -29.33 -8.72 -12.04
N ALA A 683 -29.42 -9.93 -12.60
CA ALA A 683 -30.69 -10.62 -12.81
C ALA A 683 -31.44 -10.89 -11.50
N ALA A 684 -30.75 -11.31 -10.44
CA ALA A 684 -31.36 -11.52 -9.13
C ALA A 684 -31.93 -10.23 -8.53
N ARG A 685 -31.17 -9.15 -8.61
CA ARG A 685 -31.57 -7.83 -8.12
C ARG A 685 -32.72 -7.24 -8.92
N VAL A 686 -32.73 -7.44 -10.24
CA VAL A 686 -33.87 -7.06 -11.11
C VAL A 686 -35.09 -7.91 -10.77
N ALA A 687 -34.95 -9.24 -10.67
CA ALA A 687 -36.06 -10.15 -10.34
C ALA A 687 -36.67 -9.85 -8.96
N ARG A 688 -35.86 -9.47 -7.96
CA ARG A 688 -36.34 -9.01 -6.65
C ARG A 688 -37.29 -7.81 -6.77
N ARG A 689 -37.00 -6.88 -7.68
CA ARG A 689 -37.83 -5.68 -7.90
C ARG A 689 -39.18 -6.02 -8.54
N PHE A 690 -39.24 -7.06 -9.39
CA PHE A 690 -40.48 -7.55 -9.99
C PHE A 690 -41.31 -8.43 -9.04
N THR A 691 -40.65 -9.33 -8.29
CA THR A 691 -41.33 -10.25 -7.36
C THR A 691 -41.73 -9.59 -6.04
N GLY A 692 -41.06 -8.50 -5.65
CA GLY A 692 -41.19 -7.87 -4.34
C GLY A 692 -40.61 -8.69 -3.19
N ASN A 693 -40.00 -9.84 -3.48
CA ASN A 693 -39.47 -10.80 -2.49
C ASN A 693 -37.98 -11.09 -2.74
N PRO A 694 -37.25 -11.55 -1.72
CA PRO A 694 -35.92 -12.14 -1.90
C PRO A 694 -35.86 -13.20 -3.01
N VAL A 695 -34.84 -13.11 -3.88
CA VAL A 695 -34.56 -14.10 -4.92
C VAL A 695 -33.48 -15.05 -4.42
N THR A 696 -33.62 -16.34 -4.73
CA THR A 696 -32.59 -17.34 -4.39
C THR A 696 -31.65 -17.56 -5.58
N VAL A 697 -30.37 -17.30 -5.36
CA VAL A 697 -29.28 -17.58 -6.30
C VAL A 697 -28.77 -19.00 -6.04
N VAL A 698 -28.91 -19.87 -7.03
CA VAL A 698 -28.46 -21.27 -6.99
C VAL A 698 -27.06 -21.33 -7.61
N TYR A 699 -26.06 -21.63 -6.79
CA TYR A 699 -24.67 -21.69 -7.22
C TYR A 699 -24.01 -23.03 -6.94
N ARG A 700 -23.34 -23.57 -7.96
CA ARG A 700 -22.71 -24.90 -7.89
C ARG A 700 -21.48 -25.00 -6.99
N ARG A 701 -20.91 -23.87 -6.55
CA ARG A 701 -19.73 -23.81 -5.66
C ARG A 701 -20.06 -22.99 -4.41
N THR A 702 -19.04 -22.61 -3.64
CA THR A 702 -19.22 -21.71 -2.51
C THR A 702 -19.15 -20.25 -2.95
N LYS A 703 -19.61 -19.36 -2.09
CA LYS A 703 -19.50 -17.90 -2.19
C LYS A 703 -18.07 -17.46 -2.49
N HIS A 704 -17.07 -18.17 -1.96
CA HIS A 704 -15.65 -17.88 -2.20
C HIS A 704 -15.22 -18.07 -3.66
N GLU A 705 -15.84 -19.01 -4.39
CA GLU A 705 -15.56 -19.24 -5.81
C GLU A 705 -16.50 -18.49 -6.77
N MET A 706 -17.36 -17.58 -6.28
CA MET A 706 -18.21 -16.78 -7.16
C MET A 706 -17.37 -15.79 -7.99
N PRO A 707 -17.53 -15.75 -9.32
CA PRO A 707 -16.81 -14.81 -10.17
C PRO A 707 -17.35 -13.37 -10.11
N ALA A 708 -18.53 -13.14 -9.51
CA ALA A 708 -19.09 -11.81 -9.39
C ALA A 708 -18.19 -10.88 -8.57
N SER A 709 -18.21 -9.60 -8.93
CA SER A 709 -17.53 -8.55 -8.16
C SER A 709 -18.08 -8.49 -6.73
N LYS A 710 -17.19 -8.19 -5.78
CA LYS A 710 -17.53 -8.13 -4.36
C LYS A 710 -18.65 -7.13 -4.06
N GLU A 711 -18.66 -6.01 -4.78
CA GLU A 711 -19.69 -4.97 -4.66
C GLU A 711 -21.08 -5.47 -5.07
N GLU A 712 -21.19 -6.17 -6.21
CA GLU A 712 -22.47 -6.73 -6.64
C GLU A 712 -22.95 -7.82 -5.70
N LEU A 713 -22.01 -8.61 -5.19
CA LEU A 713 -22.29 -9.64 -4.21
C LEU A 713 -22.83 -9.03 -2.90
N GLU A 714 -22.18 -8.00 -2.37
CA GLU A 714 -22.62 -7.27 -1.17
C GLU A 714 -23.98 -6.61 -1.40
N GLY A 715 -24.15 -5.88 -2.50
CA GLY A 715 -25.39 -5.20 -2.85
C GLY A 715 -26.58 -6.15 -3.02
N ALA A 716 -26.38 -7.32 -3.64
CA ALA A 716 -27.44 -8.33 -3.79
C ALA A 716 -27.90 -8.87 -2.44
N PHE A 717 -26.97 -9.14 -1.51
CA PHE A 717 -27.32 -9.69 -0.19
C PHE A 717 -27.84 -8.63 0.78
N GLU A 718 -27.38 -7.37 0.70
CA GLU A 718 -27.97 -6.24 1.42
C GLU A 718 -29.44 -6.03 1.04
N GLU A 719 -29.80 -6.29 -0.23
CA GLU A 719 -31.18 -6.25 -0.71
C GLU A 719 -32.03 -7.47 -0.25
N GLY A 720 -31.43 -8.41 0.48
CA GLY A 720 -32.10 -9.55 1.09
C GLY A 720 -32.12 -10.83 0.26
N ASN A 721 -31.48 -10.85 -0.92
CA ASN A 721 -31.39 -12.07 -1.74
C ASN A 721 -30.64 -13.19 -1.00
N ILE A 722 -30.88 -14.44 -1.40
CA ILE A 722 -30.37 -15.63 -0.73
C ILE A 722 -29.39 -16.36 -1.65
N LEU A 723 -28.34 -16.97 -1.10
CA LEU A 723 -27.41 -17.83 -1.85
C LEU A 723 -27.54 -19.28 -1.37
N GLU A 724 -27.92 -20.17 -2.28
CA GLU A 724 -27.81 -21.61 -2.10
C GLU A 724 -26.49 -22.09 -2.70
N GLU A 725 -25.49 -22.25 -1.82
CA GLU A 725 -24.15 -22.73 -2.18
C GLU A 725 -24.13 -24.25 -2.39
N LEU A 726 -23.18 -24.70 -3.23
CA LEU A 726 -22.95 -26.11 -3.51
C LEU A 726 -24.21 -26.82 -4.05
N VAL A 727 -24.95 -26.15 -4.93
CA VAL A 727 -26.18 -26.71 -5.53
C VAL A 727 -26.09 -26.67 -7.06
N SER A 728 -26.35 -27.81 -7.71
CA SER A 728 -26.43 -27.88 -9.17
C SER A 728 -27.84 -28.27 -9.64
N PRO A 729 -28.39 -27.60 -10.66
CA PRO A 729 -29.68 -27.95 -11.22
C PRO A 729 -29.61 -29.30 -11.94
N VAL A 730 -30.66 -30.12 -11.78
CA VAL A 730 -30.81 -31.43 -12.42
C VAL A 730 -31.92 -31.39 -13.48
N ARG A 731 -33.09 -30.85 -13.14
CA ARG A 731 -34.22 -30.62 -14.06
C ARG A 731 -35.18 -29.58 -13.52
N VAL A 732 -35.99 -29.01 -14.41
CA VAL A 732 -37.10 -28.12 -14.08
C VAL A 732 -38.39 -28.93 -13.99
N ILE A 733 -39.08 -28.82 -12.87
CA ILE A 733 -40.39 -29.46 -12.65
C ILE A 733 -41.48 -28.52 -13.14
N LEU A 734 -42.34 -29.03 -14.03
CA LEU A 734 -43.44 -28.28 -14.63
C LEU A 734 -44.80 -28.82 -14.17
N GLU A 735 -45.71 -27.92 -13.82
CA GLU A 735 -47.14 -28.18 -13.62
C GLU A 735 -47.92 -27.39 -14.68
N ASP A 736 -48.78 -28.07 -15.45
CA ASP A 736 -49.53 -27.47 -16.58
C ASP A 736 -48.64 -26.69 -17.57
N GLY A 737 -47.40 -27.15 -17.75
CA GLY A 737 -46.41 -26.53 -18.64
C GLY A 737 -45.75 -25.26 -18.10
N ARG A 738 -45.98 -24.89 -16.83
CA ARG A 738 -45.34 -23.77 -16.13
C ARG A 738 -44.40 -24.27 -15.03
N VAL A 739 -43.33 -23.53 -14.76
CA VAL A 739 -42.39 -23.80 -13.65
C VAL A 739 -43.15 -23.93 -12.32
N ALA A 740 -42.89 -25.02 -11.60
CA ALA A 740 -43.36 -25.23 -10.22
C ALA A 740 -42.19 -25.42 -9.23
N ALA A 741 -41.08 -26.03 -9.68
CA ALA A 741 -39.86 -26.19 -8.88
C ALA A 741 -38.61 -26.43 -9.74
N LEU A 742 -37.43 -26.24 -9.14
CA LEU A 742 -36.14 -26.68 -9.66
C LEU A 742 -35.66 -27.87 -8.82
N GLU A 743 -35.46 -29.03 -9.45
CA GLU A 743 -34.81 -30.17 -8.83
C GLU A 743 -33.29 -29.98 -8.92
N CYS A 744 -32.62 -30.17 -7.79
CA CYS A 744 -31.21 -29.89 -7.59
C CYS A 744 -30.52 -31.05 -6.89
N VAL A 745 -29.19 -31.10 -7.00
CA VAL A 745 -28.31 -32.00 -6.25
C VAL A 745 -27.30 -31.20 -5.43
N ARG A 746 -26.94 -31.68 -4.24
CA ARG A 746 -25.88 -31.07 -3.43
C ARG A 746 -24.51 -31.44 -4.00
N ASN A 747 -23.55 -30.53 -3.86
CA ASN A 747 -22.18 -30.71 -4.29
C ASN A 747 -21.22 -30.71 -3.09
N ARG A 748 -20.06 -31.34 -3.29
CA ARG A 748 -18.84 -31.08 -2.53
C ARG A 748 -17.82 -30.42 -3.44
N LEU A 749 -16.89 -29.66 -2.87
CA LEU A 749 -15.76 -29.11 -3.62
C LEU A 749 -14.73 -30.21 -3.89
N GLY A 750 -14.41 -30.44 -5.16
CA GLY A 750 -13.30 -31.28 -5.62
C GLY A 750 -12.00 -30.48 -5.76
N GLU A 751 -11.08 -30.99 -6.58
CA GLU A 751 -9.82 -30.32 -6.88
C GLU A 751 -10.02 -29.01 -7.68
N PRO A 752 -9.12 -28.03 -7.55
CA PRO A 752 -9.05 -26.85 -8.41
C PRO A 752 -9.02 -27.21 -9.90
N GLY A 753 -9.80 -26.51 -10.72
CA GLY A 753 -9.74 -26.57 -12.17
C GLY A 753 -8.62 -25.70 -12.77
N PRO A 754 -8.49 -25.66 -14.12
CA PRO A 754 -7.52 -24.80 -14.80
C PRO A 754 -7.70 -23.30 -14.53
N ASP A 755 -8.92 -22.89 -14.16
CA ASP A 755 -9.26 -21.52 -13.76
C ASP A 755 -8.98 -21.25 -12.26
N GLY A 756 -8.31 -22.16 -11.57
CA GLY A 756 -8.03 -22.10 -10.14
C GLY A 756 -9.24 -22.38 -9.23
N ARG A 757 -10.46 -22.39 -9.78
CA ARG A 757 -11.69 -22.60 -9.01
C ARG A 757 -11.93 -24.08 -8.78
N ARG A 758 -12.32 -24.45 -7.55
CA ARG A 758 -12.63 -25.85 -7.21
C ARG A 758 -13.80 -26.37 -8.05
N ARG A 759 -13.68 -27.61 -8.52
CA ARG A 759 -14.73 -28.25 -9.33
C ARG A 759 -15.89 -28.67 -8.42
N PRO A 760 -17.15 -28.44 -8.82
CA PRO A 760 -18.28 -29.03 -8.12
C PRO A 760 -18.36 -30.53 -8.42
N VAL A 761 -18.56 -31.34 -7.39
CA VAL A 761 -18.77 -32.79 -7.51
C VAL A 761 -20.10 -33.14 -6.85
N ALA A 762 -21.05 -33.63 -7.64
CA ALA A 762 -22.36 -34.02 -7.15
C ALA A 762 -22.25 -35.12 -6.09
N ILE A 763 -23.09 -35.01 -5.06
CA ILE A 763 -23.26 -36.01 -4.00
C ILE A 763 -24.49 -36.85 -4.39
N GLU A 764 -24.26 -38.11 -4.75
CA GLU A 764 -25.33 -39.03 -5.15
C GLU A 764 -26.34 -39.24 -4.01
N GLY A 765 -27.64 -39.26 -4.33
CA GLY A 765 -28.72 -39.43 -3.34
C GLY A 765 -29.05 -38.17 -2.54
N SER A 766 -28.51 -37.00 -2.92
CA SER A 766 -28.75 -35.72 -2.25
C SER A 766 -29.74 -34.82 -2.99
N GLU A 767 -30.56 -35.39 -3.87
CA GLU A 767 -31.52 -34.67 -4.69
C GLU A 767 -32.63 -34.04 -3.84
N PHE A 768 -33.00 -32.79 -4.15
CA PHE A 768 -34.06 -32.05 -3.48
C PHE A 768 -34.71 -31.03 -4.44
N GLN A 769 -35.87 -30.51 -4.08
CA GLN A 769 -36.61 -29.54 -4.89
C GLN A 769 -36.69 -28.18 -4.21
N ILE A 770 -36.48 -27.11 -4.98
CA ILE A 770 -36.69 -25.72 -4.58
C ILE A 770 -37.90 -25.19 -5.35
N LYS A 771 -38.98 -24.84 -4.65
CA LYS A 771 -40.20 -24.29 -5.28
C LYS A 771 -39.93 -22.94 -5.91
N ALA A 772 -40.51 -22.69 -7.09
CA ALA A 772 -40.38 -21.44 -7.81
C ALA A 772 -41.50 -21.26 -8.82
N ASP A 773 -41.88 -20.01 -9.06
CA ASP A 773 -42.79 -19.59 -10.14
C ASP A 773 -42.02 -19.26 -11.42
N SER A 774 -40.71 -18.98 -11.30
CA SER A 774 -39.83 -18.64 -12.43
C SER A 774 -38.37 -19.01 -12.16
N ILE A 775 -37.64 -19.36 -13.21
CA ILE A 775 -36.21 -19.69 -13.18
C ILE A 775 -35.48 -18.86 -14.22
N ILE A 776 -34.41 -18.18 -13.79
CA ILE A 776 -33.59 -17.33 -14.64
C ILE A 776 -32.22 -17.97 -14.81
N VAL A 777 -31.81 -18.22 -16.06
CA VAL A 777 -30.57 -18.91 -16.39
C VAL A 777 -29.47 -17.89 -16.71
N ALA A 778 -28.39 -17.89 -15.92
CA ALA A 778 -27.28 -16.94 -16.01
C ALA A 778 -25.90 -17.66 -15.94
N ILE A 779 -25.69 -18.66 -16.80
CA ILE A 779 -24.52 -19.56 -16.74
C ILE A 779 -23.39 -19.22 -17.72
N GLY A 780 -23.48 -18.09 -18.42
CA GLY A 780 -22.46 -17.61 -19.36
C GLY A 780 -23.06 -17.09 -20.67
N GLN A 781 -22.20 -16.74 -21.61
CA GLN A 781 -22.59 -16.17 -22.91
C GLN A 781 -21.83 -16.87 -24.05
N LYS A 782 -22.30 -16.71 -25.30
CA LYS A 782 -21.68 -17.23 -26.53
C LYS A 782 -21.60 -16.16 -27.62
N PRO A 783 -20.58 -16.23 -28.49
CA PRO A 783 -20.45 -15.35 -29.64
C PRO A 783 -21.51 -15.66 -30.70
N ALA A 784 -21.99 -14.63 -31.39
CA ALA A 784 -22.93 -14.76 -32.53
C ALA A 784 -22.23 -14.34 -33.83
N LEU A 785 -21.23 -15.12 -34.26
CA LEU A 785 -20.30 -14.77 -35.35
C LEU A 785 -20.54 -15.58 -36.64
N THR A 786 -21.78 -15.95 -36.94
CA THR A 786 -22.11 -16.73 -38.16
C THR A 786 -21.86 -15.95 -39.45
N PHE A 787 -21.80 -14.62 -39.40
CA PHE A 787 -21.43 -13.80 -40.55
C PHE A 787 -19.97 -13.98 -40.99
N LEU A 788 -19.12 -14.63 -40.17
CA LEU A 788 -17.75 -15.02 -40.55
C LEU A 788 -17.71 -16.32 -41.38
N ASP A 789 -18.85 -16.98 -41.61
CA ASP A 789 -18.85 -18.20 -42.41
C ASP A 789 -18.51 -17.88 -43.87
N GLY A 790 -17.41 -18.47 -44.36
CA GLY A 790 -16.84 -18.18 -45.68
C GLY A 790 -15.79 -17.05 -45.70
N SER A 791 -15.47 -16.46 -44.55
CA SER A 791 -14.36 -15.51 -44.36
C SER A 791 -13.00 -16.22 -44.22
N ASP A 792 -11.91 -15.50 -44.47
CA ASP A 792 -10.54 -15.93 -44.17
C ASP A 792 -10.15 -15.79 -42.67
N VAL A 793 -11.02 -15.17 -41.87
CA VAL A 793 -10.86 -15.01 -40.42
C VAL A 793 -10.86 -16.35 -39.70
N SER A 794 -9.77 -16.64 -39.01
CA SER A 794 -9.60 -17.89 -38.24
C SER A 794 -10.36 -17.85 -36.91
N ARG A 795 -10.86 -19.01 -36.47
CA ARG A 795 -11.61 -19.17 -35.20
C ARG A 795 -10.96 -20.24 -34.32
N HIS A 796 -10.95 -20.00 -33.02
CA HIS A 796 -10.59 -21.00 -32.02
C HIS A 796 -11.72 -22.04 -31.84
N LYS A 797 -11.41 -23.17 -31.17
CA LYS A 797 -12.39 -24.26 -30.94
C LYS A 797 -13.61 -23.85 -30.12
N ASN A 798 -13.47 -22.83 -29.27
CA ASN A 798 -14.53 -22.25 -28.45
C ASN A 798 -15.42 -21.27 -29.25
N GLY A 799 -15.09 -20.98 -30.51
CA GLY A 799 -15.80 -20.06 -31.39
C GLY A 799 -15.34 -18.60 -31.32
N SER A 800 -14.34 -18.25 -30.51
CA SER A 800 -13.76 -16.90 -30.53
C SER A 800 -12.85 -16.68 -31.75
N ILE A 801 -12.65 -15.41 -32.12
CA ILE A 801 -11.83 -15.01 -33.26
C ILE A 801 -10.35 -15.13 -32.88
N ALA A 802 -9.55 -15.74 -33.75
CA ALA A 802 -8.10 -15.78 -33.59
C ALA A 802 -7.49 -14.50 -34.18
N VAL A 803 -6.67 -13.81 -33.39
CA VAL A 803 -6.02 -12.55 -33.79
C VAL A 803 -4.53 -12.57 -33.45
N ASP A 804 -3.77 -11.69 -34.09
CA ASP A 804 -2.45 -11.29 -33.62
C ASP A 804 -2.58 -10.50 -32.30
N PRO A 805 -1.94 -10.92 -31.20
CA PRO A 805 -2.08 -10.25 -29.90
C PRO A 805 -1.50 -8.84 -29.81
N GLU A 806 -0.63 -8.40 -30.71
CA GLU A 806 -0.06 -7.04 -30.64
C GLU A 806 -0.90 -6.04 -31.43
N THR A 807 -1.53 -6.48 -32.51
CA THR A 807 -2.23 -5.61 -33.47
C THR A 807 -3.74 -5.81 -33.51
N GLY A 808 -4.23 -6.99 -33.09
CA GLY A 808 -5.62 -7.41 -33.26
C GLY A 808 -5.96 -7.85 -34.69
N LEU A 809 -4.97 -8.02 -35.57
CA LEU A 809 -5.18 -8.46 -36.95
C LEU A 809 -5.76 -9.88 -37.00
N ALA A 810 -6.83 -10.07 -37.77
CA ALA A 810 -7.62 -11.29 -37.85
C ALA A 810 -7.62 -11.82 -39.29
N GLY A 811 -6.61 -12.63 -39.64
CA GLY A 811 -6.45 -13.21 -40.99
C GLY A 811 -5.40 -12.49 -41.84
N ALA A 812 -5.44 -12.70 -43.16
CA ALA A 812 -4.47 -12.13 -44.11
C ALA A 812 -4.96 -10.83 -44.77
N SER A 813 -6.27 -10.55 -44.66
CA SER A 813 -6.92 -9.35 -45.15
C SER A 813 -6.84 -8.21 -44.11
N HIS A 814 -7.15 -6.96 -44.51
CA HIS A 814 -7.20 -5.77 -43.63
C HIS A 814 -8.38 -5.80 -42.63
N ILE A 815 -8.49 -6.90 -41.88
CA ILE A 815 -9.56 -7.23 -40.96
C ILE A 815 -8.96 -7.40 -39.58
N TYR A 816 -9.53 -6.69 -38.62
CA TYR A 816 -9.10 -6.66 -37.23
C TYR A 816 -10.27 -7.11 -36.35
N ALA A 817 -10.01 -7.61 -35.14
CA ALA A 817 -11.05 -7.97 -34.20
C ALA A 817 -10.63 -7.71 -32.74
N GLY A 818 -11.62 -7.53 -31.86
CA GLY A 818 -11.37 -7.35 -30.43
C GLY A 818 -12.63 -7.31 -29.58
N GLY A 819 -12.44 -7.04 -28.29
CA GLY A 819 -13.48 -7.19 -27.27
C GLY A 819 -13.81 -8.65 -27.01
N ASP A 820 -14.99 -8.90 -26.43
CA ASP A 820 -15.38 -10.24 -26.01
C ASP A 820 -15.29 -11.29 -27.13
N ALA A 821 -15.46 -10.89 -28.40
CA ALA A 821 -15.37 -11.76 -29.57
C ALA A 821 -14.01 -12.50 -29.71
N VAL A 822 -12.94 -11.99 -29.12
CA VAL A 822 -11.59 -12.57 -29.15
C VAL A 822 -11.27 -13.28 -27.82
N GLU A 823 -11.32 -12.55 -26.72
CA GLU A 823 -10.84 -12.99 -25.40
C GLU A 823 -11.91 -13.75 -24.58
N GLY A 824 -13.18 -13.69 -24.99
CA GLY A 824 -14.33 -14.10 -24.17
C GLY A 824 -14.82 -12.97 -23.25
N PRO A 825 -15.87 -13.20 -22.44
CA PRO A 825 -16.45 -12.16 -21.60
C PRO A 825 -15.44 -11.63 -20.57
N GLU A 826 -14.98 -10.40 -20.76
CA GLU A 826 -14.02 -9.74 -19.87
C GLU A 826 -14.59 -8.41 -19.31
N SER A 827 -13.74 -7.43 -19.02
CA SER A 827 -14.15 -6.14 -18.48
C SER A 827 -14.36 -5.10 -19.58
N ILE A 828 -15.28 -4.14 -19.34
CA ILE A 828 -15.56 -3.03 -20.27
C ILE A 828 -14.27 -2.28 -20.66
N ILE A 829 -13.35 -2.09 -19.71
CA ILE A 829 -12.12 -1.34 -19.95
C ILE A 829 -11.10 -2.13 -20.79
N ALA A 830 -11.09 -3.46 -20.68
CA ALA A 830 -10.28 -4.33 -21.54
C ALA A 830 -10.78 -4.29 -22.98
N ALA A 831 -12.09 -4.34 -23.20
CA ALA A 831 -12.67 -4.14 -24.52
C ALA A 831 -12.29 -2.77 -25.12
N CYS A 832 -12.28 -1.69 -24.33
CA CYS A 832 -11.78 -0.39 -24.81
C CYS A 832 -10.30 -0.43 -25.22
N ALA A 833 -9.46 -1.17 -24.48
CA ALA A 833 -8.04 -1.34 -24.80
C ALA A 833 -7.84 -2.08 -26.13
N ASP A 834 -8.65 -3.11 -26.41
CA ASP A 834 -8.65 -3.80 -27.71
C ASP A 834 -8.99 -2.86 -28.87
N GLY A 835 -10.03 -2.04 -28.68
CA GLY A 835 -10.44 -1.07 -29.69
C GLY A 835 -9.33 -0.05 -29.97
N ARG A 836 -8.64 0.41 -28.92
CA ARG A 836 -7.49 1.31 -29.04
C ARG A 836 -6.32 0.65 -29.78
N ARG A 837 -5.93 -0.57 -29.37
CA ARG A 837 -4.84 -1.35 -29.99
C ARG A 837 -5.09 -1.54 -31.49
N ALA A 838 -6.32 -1.91 -31.87
CA ALA A 838 -6.69 -2.04 -33.27
C ALA A 838 -6.63 -0.69 -34.02
N ALA A 839 -7.07 0.41 -33.39
CA ALA A 839 -6.98 1.74 -33.99
C ALA A 839 -5.52 2.18 -34.23
N GLU A 840 -4.63 1.91 -33.28
CA GLU A 840 -3.18 2.15 -33.39
C GLU A 840 -2.58 1.35 -34.55
N ALA A 841 -2.88 0.05 -34.63
CA ALA A 841 -2.40 -0.83 -35.71
C ALA A 841 -2.91 -0.40 -37.10
N ILE A 842 -4.19 -0.05 -37.22
CA ILE A 842 -4.79 0.43 -38.48
C ILE A 842 -4.15 1.76 -38.92
N CYS A 843 -3.93 2.69 -37.98
CA CYS A 843 -3.26 3.96 -38.30
C CYS A 843 -1.82 3.71 -38.78
N ALA A 844 -1.08 2.86 -38.09
CA ALA A 844 0.28 2.47 -38.47
C ALA A 844 0.32 1.86 -39.88
N GLU A 845 -0.62 0.96 -40.20
CA GLU A 845 -0.75 0.38 -41.54
C GLU A 845 -1.02 1.44 -42.61
N PHE A 846 -1.84 2.44 -42.31
CA PHE A 846 -2.14 3.55 -43.23
C PHE A 846 -1.04 4.61 -43.31
N GLY A 847 0.04 4.49 -42.52
CA GLY A 847 1.10 5.50 -42.42
C GLY A 847 0.62 6.78 -41.74
N ILE A 848 -0.42 6.70 -40.90
CA ILE A 848 -0.95 7.79 -40.09
C ILE A 848 -0.25 7.73 -38.74
N GLU A 849 0.42 8.84 -38.36
CA GLU A 849 0.98 8.96 -37.01
C GLU A 849 -0.16 8.97 -36.00
N PHE A 850 -0.17 8.00 -35.08
CA PHE A 850 -1.19 7.91 -34.06
C PHE A 850 -0.91 8.95 -32.97
N GLU A 851 -1.57 10.11 -33.07
CA GLU A 851 -1.47 11.17 -32.09
C GLU A 851 -2.37 10.87 -30.89
N GLN A 852 -1.74 10.75 -29.71
CA GLN A 852 -2.45 10.77 -28.44
C GLN A 852 -2.23 12.14 -27.78
N SER A 853 -3.31 12.80 -27.35
CA SER A 853 -3.16 14.01 -26.53
C SER A 853 -2.26 13.69 -25.34
N PRO A 854 -1.12 14.41 -25.17
CA PRO A 854 -0.16 14.06 -24.13
C PRO A 854 -0.78 14.36 -22.76
N SER A 855 -1.14 13.30 -22.02
CA SER A 855 -1.35 13.38 -20.57
C SER A 855 0.02 13.30 -19.88
N ARG A 856 0.91 14.27 -20.12
CA ARG A 856 2.14 14.33 -19.33
C ARG A 856 1.78 14.98 -17.99
N PRO A 857 1.92 14.27 -16.85
CA PRO A 857 1.68 14.90 -15.57
C PRO A 857 2.62 16.11 -15.44
N ALA A 858 2.07 17.25 -15.05
CA ALA A 858 2.91 18.37 -14.69
C ALA A 858 3.75 17.93 -13.48
N GLY A 859 5.08 18.05 -13.57
CA GLY A 859 5.93 17.84 -12.40
C GLY A 859 5.41 18.69 -11.25
N LEU A 860 5.18 18.08 -10.09
CA LEU A 860 4.76 18.84 -8.90
C LEU A 860 5.94 19.70 -8.43
N SER A 861 5.66 20.95 -8.03
CA SER A 861 6.64 21.76 -7.34
C SER A 861 7.00 21.12 -5.99
N GLU A 862 8.17 21.44 -5.43
CA GLU A 862 8.57 20.93 -4.10
C GLU A 862 7.56 21.30 -3.01
N GLU A 863 6.91 22.48 -3.10
CA GLU A 863 5.82 22.86 -2.19
C GLU A 863 4.63 21.89 -2.27
N LYS A 864 4.21 21.52 -3.48
CA LYS A 864 3.13 20.55 -3.70
C LYS A 864 3.55 19.14 -3.27
N ILE A 865 4.81 18.75 -3.49
CA ILE A 865 5.36 17.49 -2.97
C ILE A 865 5.28 17.48 -1.44
N LEU A 866 5.61 18.58 -0.76
CA LEU A 866 5.47 18.68 0.69
C LEU A 866 4.01 18.54 1.14
N GLN A 867 3.04 19.14 0.43
CA GLN A 867 1.61 18.92 0.71
C GLN A 867 1.22 17.43 0.60
N VAL A 868 1.72 16.73 -0.42
CA VAL A 868 1.51 15.27 -0.54
C VAL A 868 2.19 14.51 0.61
N LYS A 869 3.39 14.91 1.05
CA LYS A 869 4.07 14.30 2.20
C LYS A 869 3.29 14.47 3.50
N HIS A 870 2.65 15.62 3.72
CA HIS A 870 1.70 15.80 4.81
C HIS A 870 0.53 14.80 4.72
N MET A 871 -0.02 14.58 3.54
CA MET A 871 -1.08 13.57 3.32
C MET A 871 -0.59 12.11 3.48
N ARG A 872 0.69 11.83 3.21
CA ARG A 872 1.33 10.53 3.48
C ARG A 872 1.59 10.32 4.97
N ALA A 873 1.81 11.38 5.75
CA ALA A 873 1.98 11.26 7.19
C ALA A 873 0.66 10.91 7.92
N ARG A 874 -0.48 10.78 7.21
CA ARG A 874 -1.81 10.66 7.81
C ARG A 874 -2.56 9.42 7.32
N LYS A 875 -3.35 8.85 8.22
CA LYS A 875 -4.43 7.90 7.92
C LYS A 875 -5.76 8.64 7.82
N GLU A 876 -6.40 8.62 6.65
CA GLU A 876 -7.68 9.25 6.37
C GLU A 876 -8.68 8.24 5.82
N ALA A 877 -9.89 8.22 6.39
CA ALA A 877 -10.98 7.36 5.91
C ALA A 877 -11.33 7.68 4.45
N ARG A 878 -11.71 6.65 3.70
CA ARG A 878 -12.17 6.83 2.31
C ARG A 878 -13.52 7.54 2.28
N TYR A 879 -13.63 8.57 1.47
CA TYR A 879 -14.92 9.18 1.14
C TYR A 879 -15.63 8.25 0.16
N LYS A 880 -16.80 7.76 0.58
CA LYS A 880 -17.62 6.82 -0.19
C LYS A 880 -18.80 7.58 -0.80
N PRO A 881 -19.17 7.27 -2.04
CA PRO A 881 -20.47 7.67 -2.58
C PRO A 881 -21.60 7.28 -1.63
N GLU A 882 -22.62 8.13 -1.53
CA GLU A 882 -23.83 7.79 -0.78
C GLU A 882 -24.61 6.70 -1.52
N MET A 883 -25.02 5.67 -0.78
CA MET A 883 -25.85 4.59 -1.30
C MET A 883 -27.28 4.76 -0.80
N LEU A 884 -28.27 4.57 -1.68
CA LEU A 884 -29.66 4.46 -1.27
C LEU A 884 -29.81 3.31 -0.25
N PRO A 885 -30.50 3.51 0.88
CA PRO A 885 -30.73 2.44 1.84
C PRO A 885 -31.46 1.25 1.21
N PRO A 886 -31.17 -0.02 1.58
CA PRO A 886 -31.82 -1.19 0.98
C PRO A 886 -33.35 -1.16 0.98
N ALA A 887 -33.97 -0.58 2.01
CA ALA A 887 -35.42 -0.40 2.10
C ALA A 887 -36.01 0.51 1.00
N GLN A 888 -35.20 1.39 0.41
CA GLN A 888 -35.59 2.31 -0.67
C GLN A 888 -35.19 1.78 -2.06
N ARG A 889 -34.47 0.65 -2.16
CA ARG A 889 -34.06 0.02 -3.43
C ARG A 889 -35.19 -0.81 -4.07
N GLY A 890 -36.43 -0.32 -4.02
CA GLY A 890 -37.61 -0.99 -4.59
C GLY A 890 -37.77 -0.73 -6.09
N GLY A 891 -37.31 0.43 -6.57
CA GLY A 891 -37.39 0.84 -7.97
C GLY A 891 -36.15 0.52 -8.80
N LEU A 892 -36.15 0.99 -10.06
CA LEU A 892 -35.03 0.92 -11.01
C LEU A 892 -34.15 2.19 -11.00
N GLU A 893 -34.36 3.08 -10.03
CA GLU A 893 -33.61 4.31 -9.84
C GLU A 893 -32.15 4.04 -9.47
N LEU A 894 -31.26 4.96 -9.83
CA LEU A 894 -29.84 4.89 -9.50
C LEU A 894 -29.64 4.83 -7.98
N ILE A 895 -28.91 3.83 -7.50
CA ILE A 895 -28.72 3.60 -6.06
C ILE A 895 -27.44 4.20 -5.48
N GLU A 896 -26.51 4.65 -6.33
CA GLU A 896 -25.24 5.24 -5.91
C GLU A 896 -25.19 6.69 -6.40
N ALA A 897 -25.08 7.63 -5.47
CA ALA A 897 -24.92 9.04 -5.78
C ALA A 897 -23.51 9.35 -6.30
N THR A 898 -23.34 10.49 -6.95
CA THR A 898 -22.01 11.03 -7.23
C THR A 898 -21.46 11.68 -5.96
N LEU A 899 -20.14 11.66 -5.77
CA LEU A 899 -19.52 12.42 -4.68
C LEU A 899 -19.89 13.90 -4.80
N THR A 900 -20.11 14.56 -3.65
CA THR A 900 -20.17 16.02 -3.61
C THR A 900 -18.80 16.60 -3.98
N GLU A 901 -18.76 17.86 -4.40
CA GLU A 901 -17.50 18.52 -4.76
C GLU A 901 -16.47 18.47 -3.63
N ASP A 902 -16.86 18.82 -2.40
CA ASP A 902 -15.96 18.77 -1.24
C ASP A 902 -15.45 17.35 -0.97
N ALA A 903 -16.32 16.34 -1.06
CA ALA A 903 -15.93 14.94 -0.85
C ALA A 903 -15.02 14.43 -1.97
N ALA A 904 -15.27 14.81 -3.23
CA ALA A 904 -14.43 14.44 -4.36
C ALA A 904 -13.04 15.07 -4.25
N ARG A 905 -12.96 16.35 -3.87
CA ARG A 905 -11.68 17.05 -3.66
C ARG A 905 -10.90 16.46 -2.49
N ALA A 906 -11.57 16.17 -1.37
CA ALA A 906 -10.94 15.54 -0.21
C ALA A 906 -10.45 14.11 -0.53
N GLU A 907 -11.25 13.32 -1.25
CA GLU A 907 -10.88 11.97 -1.69
C GLU A 907 -9.70 12.00 -2.67
N ALA A 908 -9.70 12.94 -3.61
CA ALA A 908 -8.62 13.16 -4.54
C ALA A 908 -7.30 13.49 -3.84
N LEU A 909 -7.33 14.30 -2.77
CA LEU A 909 -6.16 14.63 -1.95
C LEU A 909 -5.57 13.42 -1.20
N ARG A 910 -6.32 12.34 -1.01
CA ARG A 910 -5.78 11.08 -0.45
C ARG A 910 -4.81 10.38 -1.39
N CYS A 911 -4.85 10.68 -2.69
CA CYS A 911 -3.91 10.14 -3.67
C CYS A 911 -2.48 10.61 -3.38
N VAL A 912 -1.58 9.65 -3.16
CA VAL A 912 -0.19 9.90 -2.72
C VAL A 912 0.79 10.20 -3.87
N GLN A 913 0.28 10.50 -5.08
CA GLN A 913 1.03 10.98 -6.25
C GLN A 913 2.25 10.12 -6.64
N CYS A 914 2.06 8.79 -6.69
CA CYS A 914 3.13 7.83 -7.01
C CYS A 914 3.72 7.96 -8.42
N ALA A 915 3.02 8.59 -9.37
CA ALA A 915 3.55 8.87 -10.71
C ALA A 915 4.61 9.98 -10.68
N THR A 916 4.61 10.84 -9.66
CA THR A 916 5.47 12.02 -9.60
C THR A 916 6.71 11.80 -8.73
N PHE A 917 6.56 11.14 -7.58
CA PHE A 917 7.70 10.85 -6.72
C PHE A 917 7.48 9.62 -5.81
N CYS A 918 8.58 8.92 -5.53
CA CYS A 918 8.61 7.76 -4.63
C CYS A 918 9.63 8.02 -3.52
N ASP A 919 9.16 8.08 -2.26
CA ASP A 919 9.99 8.22 -1.05
C ASP A 919 9.65 7.12 -0.03
N LYS A 920 8.90 6.09 -0.44
CA LYS A 920 8.31 5.11 0.47
C LYS A 920 9.37 4.33 1.25
N CYS A 921 10.46 3.92 0.60
CA CYS A 921 11.58 3.25 1.25
C CYS A 921 12.33 4.12 2.27
N VAL A 922 12.30 5.45 2.11
CA VAL A 922 12.86 6.44 3.05
C VAL A 922 11.97 6.56 4.28
N GLU A 923 10.65 6.68 4.06
CA GLU A 923 9.66 6.83 5.12
C GLU A 923 9.57 5.60 6.04
N VAL A 924 9.61 4.40 5.47
CA VAL A 924 9.44 3.13 6.21
C VAL A 924 10.73 2.57 6.81
N CYS A 925 11.90 3.12 6.45
CA CYS A 925 13.16 2.62 6.97
C CYS A 925 13.31 3.05 8.44
N PRO A 926 13.28 2.12 9.41
CA PRO A 926 13.41 2.49 10.82
C PRO A 926 14.78 3.10 11.13
N ASN A 927 15.83 2.72 10.39
CA ASN A 927 17.20 3.16 10.62
C ASN A 927 17.58 4.44 9.85
N ARG A 928 16.66 4.97 9.03
CA ARG A 928 16.93 6.09 8.10
C ARG A 928 18.10 5.82 7.13
N ALA A 929 18.27 4.56 6.73
CA ALA A 929 19.31 4.14 5.79
C ALA A 929 19.00 4.52 4.33
N ASN A 930 17.74 4.64 3.93
CA ASN A 930 17.40 5.14 2.59
C ASN A 930 17.28 6.66 2.62
N TYR A 931 17.86 7.34 1.63
CA TYR A 931 17.85 8.79 1.53
C TYR A 931 17.54 9.25 0.11
N SER A 932 16.76 10.33 -0.04
CA SER A 932 16.43 10.88 -1.36
C SER A 932 17.46 11.95 -1.75
N TYR A 933 17.92 11.92 -2.99
CA TYR A 933 18.79 12.94 -3.58
C TYR A 933 18.34 13.26 -5.00
N PHE A 934 18.82 14.37 -5.57
CA PHE A 934 18.32 14.89 -6.82
C PHE A 934 19.41 14.93 -7.90
N VAL A 935 19.04 14.50 -9.10
CA VAL A 935 19.88 14.48 -10.29
C VAL A 935 19.19 15.25 -11.42
N SER A 936 19.99 15.77 -12.35
CA SER A 936 19.44 16.22 -13.63
C SER A 936 19.23 15.00 -14.53
N PRO A 937 18.14 14.90 -15.30
CA PRO A 937 17.96 13.81 -16.25
C PRO A 937 19.13 13.78 -17.23
N VAL A 938 19.63 12.59 -17.53
CA VAL A 938 20.75 12.40 -18.45
C VAL A 938 20.35 11.44 -19.57
N ASN A 939 20.82 11.74 -20.78
CA ASN A 939 20.73 10.86 -21.93
C ASN A 939 22.08 10.92 -22.66
N LEU A 940 22.88 9.87 -22.52
CA LEU A 940 24.27 9.81 -22.95
C LEU A 940 24.48 8.63 -23.91
N MET A 941 25.29 8.86 -24.95
CA MET A 941 25.79 7.81 -25.83
C MET A 941 27.23 7.47 -25.42
N LEU A 942 27.39 6.43 -24.61
CA LEU A 942 28.66 6.04 -24.02
C LEU A 942 29.50 5.23 -25.00
N PRO A 943 30.79 5.52 -25.19
CA PRO A 943 31.66 4.73 -26.06
C PRO A 943 32.02 3.37 -25.43
N LEU A 944 32.02 2.31 -26.24
CA LEU A 944 32.52 0.98 -25.88
C LEU A 944 33.98 0.84 -26.28
N LEU A 945 34.85 0.45 -25.35
CA LEU A 945 36.29 0.36 -25.57
C LEU A 945 36.76 -1.09 -25.75
N ALA A 946 37.73 -1.31 -26.62
CA ALA A 946 38.40 -2.61 -26.75
C ALA A 946 39.92 -2.43 -26.85
N CYS A 947 40.66 -3.49 -26.51
CA CYS A 947 42.10 -3.55 -26.74
C CYS A 947 42.37 -4.13 -28.14
N GLN A 948 42.94 -3.33 -29.04
CA GLN A 948 43.35 -3.77 -30.39
C GLN A 948 44.81 -3.38 -30.63
N ASN A 949 45.62 -4.34 -31.08
CA ASN A 949 47.04 -4.13 -31.40
C ASN A 949 47.86 -3.45 -30.28
N GLY A 950 47.52 -3.73 -29.01
CA GLY A 950 48.19 -3.13 -27.85
C GLY A 950 47.74 -1.70 -27.49
N GLY A 951 46.70 -1.17 -28.14
CA GLY A 951 46.11 0.14 -27.86
C GLY A 951 44.61 0.08 -27.55
N LEU A 952 44.10 1.13 -26.91
CA LEU A 952 42.66 1.33 -26.69
C LEU A 952 42.01 1.94 -27.92
N VAL A 953 40.89 1.37 -28.37
CA VAL A 953 40.07 1.92 -29.44
C VAL A 953 38.59 1.89 -29.05
N ALA A 954 37.83 2.89 -29.49
CA ALA A 954 36.37 2.87 -29.39
C ALA A 954 35.79 2.01 -30.52
N THR A 955 35.01 0.99 -30.17
CA THR A 955 34.47 -0.02 -31.11
C THR A 955 32.97 0.09 -31.31
N GLY A 956 32.27 0.86 -30.48
CA GLY A 956 30.83 1.05 -30.56
C GLY A 956 30.35 2.10 -29.57
N LYS A 957 29.03 2.22 -29.44
CA LYS A 957 28.38 3.05 -28.43
C LYS A 957 27.20 2.30 -27.81
N GLU A 958 26.88 2.61 -26.57
CA GLU A 958 25.68 2.17 -25.87
C GLU A 958 24.91 3.37 -25.33
N SER A 959 23.59 3.23 -25.13
CA SER A 959 22.76 4.27 -24.52
C SER A 959 22.74 4.13 -23.00
N PHE A 960 22.84 5.25 -22.30
CA PHE A 960 22.64 5.36 -20.86
C PHE A 960 21.69 6.53 -20.57
N GLN A 961 20.63 6.24 -19.85
CA GLN A 961 19.59 7.21 -19.54
C GLN A 961 19.19 7.14 -18.07
N VAL A 962 18.97 8.30 -17.47
CA VAL A 962 18.30 8.47 -16.18
C VAL A 962 17.24 9.54 -16.40
N GLU A 963 15.97 9.16 -16.30
CA GLU A 963 14.84 10.03 -16.64
C GLU A 963 14.34 10.84 -15.45
N GLN A 964 14.40 10.25 -14.25
CA GLN A 964 13.75 10.81 -13.07
C GLN A 964 14.75 11.70 -12.31
N THR A 965 14.26 12.84 -11.82
CA THR A 965 15.10 13.78 -11.08
C THR A 965 15.34 13.32 -9.65
N ARG A 966 14.37 12.68 -9.02
CA ARG A 966 14.45 12.22 -7.63
C ARG A 966 14.90 10.77 -7.60
N GLN A 967 16.04 10.53 -6.96
CA GLN A 967 16.67 9.21 -6.85
C GLN A 967 16.84 8.82 -5.38
N ILE A 968 17.06 7.54 -5.12
CA ILE A 968 17.30 6.99 -3.78
C ILE A 968 18.75 6.52 -3.69
N ILE A 969 19.43 6.89 -2.61
CA ILE A 969 20.72 6.35 -2.20
C ILE A 969 20.54 5.59 -0.89
N HIS A 970 21.21 4.45 -0.77
CA HIS A 970 21.16 3.61 0.43
C HIS A 970 22.45 3.79 1.23
N LEU A 971 22.35 4.10 2.52
CA LEU A 971 23.45 4.28 3.44
C LEU A 971 23.67 2.98 4.20
N ASP A 972 24.66 2.22 3.75
CA ASP A 972 24.84 0.84 4.21
C ASP A 972 25.18 0.77 5.70
N ASP A 973 25.98 1.73 6.19
CA ASP A 973 26.35 1.86 7.61
C ASP A 973 25.15 1.87 8.56
N PHE A 974 23.97 2.32 8.14
CA PHE A 974 22.77 2.35 9.01
C PHE A 974 21.89 1.11 8.82
N CYS A 975 22.14 0.30 7.81
CA CYS A 975 21.30 -0.83 7.48
C CYS A 975 21.61 -2.05 8.35
N ASN A 976 20.57 -2.82 8.62
CA ASN A 976 20.66 -4.16 9.22
C ASN A 976 19.89 -5.20 8.38
N GLU A 977 19.56 -4.83 7.14
CA GLU A 977 18.83 -5.68 6.19
C GLU A 977 17.51 -6.22 6.76
N CYS A 978 16.81 -5.44 7.59
CA CYS A 978 15.54 -5.87 8.21
C CYS A 978 14.45 -6.25 7.20
N GLY A 979 14.56 -5.86 5.93
CA GLY A 979 13.62 -6.19 4.85
C GLY A 979 12.45 -5.23 4.70
N ASN A 980 12.19 -4.34 5.67
CA ASN A 980 10.97 -3.51 5.67
C ASN A 980 10.83 -2.61 4.41
N CYS A 981 11.94 -2.07 3.90
CA CYS A 981 11.89 -1.28 2.66
C CYS A 981 11.62 -2.12 1.41
N ALA A 982 11.94 -3.41 1.41
CA ALA A 982 11.60 -4.34 0.33
C ALA A 982 10.11 -4.67 0.35
N THR A 983 9.50 -4.90 1.52
CA THR A 983 8.05 -5.08 1.69
C THR A 983 7.29 -3.97 0.99
N PHE A 984 7.71 -2.72 1.22
CA PHE A 984 7.00 -1.55 0.73
C PHE A 984 7.48 -1.00 -0.62
N CYS A 985 8.60 -1.48 -1.18
CA CYS A 985 9.03 -1.08 -2.53
C CYS A 985 7.87 -1.30 -3.52
N VAL A 986 7.59 -0.38 -4.43
CA VAL A 986 6.53 -0.59 -5.43
C VAL A 986 6.98 -1.57 -6.52
N HIS A 987 8.28 -1.80 -6.68
CA HIS A 987 8.84 -2.79 -7.61
C HIS A 987 9.02 -4.16 -6.94
N GLN A 988 9.24 -5.18 -7.76
CA GLN A 988 9.77 -6.47 -7.33
C GLN A 988 11.27 -6.32 -7.01
N GLY A 989 11.59 -5.66 -5.89
CA GLY A 989 12.97 -5.39 -5.53
C GLY A 989 13.19 -4.99 -4.08
N GLN A 990 14.46 -4.91 -3.72
CA GLN A 990 15.04 -4.71 -2.41
C GLN A 990 15.90 -3.45 -2.42
N PRO A 991 15.36 -2.29 -1.96
CA PRO A 991 16.10 -1.04 -2.02
C PRO A 991 17.47 -1.07 -1.31
N TYR A 992 17.61 -1.87 -0.25
CA TYR A 992 18.85 -1.96 0.53
C TYR A 992 20.00 -2.69 -0.20
N THR A 993 19.71 -3.48 -1.24
CA THR A 993 20.74 -4.18 -2.05
C THR A 993 20.84 -3.64 -3.47
N GLU A 994 19.76 -3.13 -4.06
CA GLU A 994 19.69 -2.75 -5.48
C GLU A 994 19.85 -1.25 -5.76
N LYS A 995 19.62 -0.37 -4.76
CA LYS A 995 19.94 1.06 -4.90
C LYS A 995 21.43 1.30 -4.65
N PRO A 996 22.00 2.43 -5.12
CA PRO A 996 23.41 2.73 -4.87
C PRO A 996 23.72 2.67 -3.36
N ARG A 997 24.58 1.73 -2.94
CA ARG A 997 24.96 1.59 -1.53
C ARG A 997 26.18 2.46 -1.25
N LEU A 998 25.96 3.56 -0.54
CA LEU A 998 26.99 4.49 -0.09
C LEU A 998 27.49 4.06 1.30
N PHE A 999 28.81 3.97 1.40
CA PHE A 999 29.54 3.69 2.64
C PHE A 999 30.12 5.00 3.18
N LEU A 1000 30.02 5.20 4.48
CA LEU A 1000 30.56 6.37 5.17
C LEU A 1000 32.02 6.15 5.62
N LYS A 1001 32.46 4.89 5.67
CA LYS A 1001 33.81 4.49 6.11
C LYS A 1001 34.52 3.67 5.05
N GLU A 1002 35.79 4.01 4.79
CA GLU A 1002 36.63 3.28 3.84
C GLU A 1002 36.83 1.81 4.22
N SER A 1003 36.94 1.51 5.52
CA SER A 1003 37.10 0.13 5.99
C SER A 1003 35.95 -0.77 5.57
N ASP A 1004 34.72 -0.27 5.66
CA ASP A 1004 33.51 -1.04 5.35
C ASP A 1004 33.32 -1.14 3.83
N PHE A 1005 33.55 -0.06 3.08
CA PHE A 1005 33.58 -0.07 1.62
C PHE A 1005 34.50 -1.16 1.05
N ARG A 1006 35.69 -1.35 1.63
CA ARG A 1006 36.67 -2.35 1.15
C ARG A 1006 36.25 -3.80 1.39
N LEU A 1007 35.30 -4.06 2.28
CA LEU A 1007 34.79 -5.41 2.58
C LEU A 1007 33.73 -5.87 1.57
N GLU A 1008 33.18 -4.97 0.78
CA GLU A 1008 32.15 -5.31 -0.20
C GLU A 1008 32.74 -5.61 -1.57
N ASP A 1009 32.10 -6.52 -2.29
CA ASP A 1009 32.50 -6.89 -3.64
C ASP A 1009 31.65 -6.24 -4.72
N ASP A 1010 30.45 -5.76 -4.40
CA ASP A 1010 29.48 -5.34 -5.41
C ASP A 1010 28.56 -4.19 -4.97
N ASN A 1011 28.12 -3.38 -5.94
CA ASN A 1011 27.23 -2.23 -5.75
C ASN A 1011 27.63 -1.30 -4.58
N ALA A 1012 28.93 -1.13 -4.33
CA ALA A 1012 29.43 -0.34 -3.22
C ALA A 1012 30.06 0.97 -3.70
N PHE A 1013 29.70 2.08 -3.05
CA PHE A 1013 30.16 3.42 -3.38
C PHE A 1013 30.74 4.13 -2.16
N LEU A 1014 31.78 4.93 -2.38
CA LEU A 1014 32.37 5.80 -1.36
C LEU A 1014 32.65 7.16 -2.00
N ILE A 1015 32.25 8.24 -1.35
CA ILE A 1015 32.45 9.61 -1.83
C ILE A 1015 33.37 10.36 -0.87
N GLU A 1016 34.48 10.86 -1.40
CA GLU A 1016 35.43 11.70 -0.68
C GLU A 1016 35.67 12.96 -1.50
N ARG A 1017 35.20 14.10 -0.97
CA ARG A 1017 35.26 15.40 -1.65
C ARG A 1017 34.65 15.35 -3.07
N ASN A 1018 35.50 15.40 -4.10
CA ASN A 1018 35.13 15.43 -5.51
C ASN A 1018 35.45 14.11 -6.25
N THR A 1019 35.70 13.05 -5.48
CA THR A 1019 36.01 11.72 -6.01
C THR A 1019 34.99 10.72 -5.48
N ILE A 1020 34.47 9.89 -6.38
CA ILE A 1020 33.65 8.73 -6.04
C ILE A 1020 34.42 7.47 -6.43
N ARG A 1021 34.40 6.49 -5.55
CA ARG A 1021 34.94 5.14 -5.76
C ARG A 1021 33.80 4.16 -5.82
N ARG A 1022 33.93 3.13 -6.65
CA ARG A 1022 32.97 2.03 -6.79
C ARG A 1022 33.69 0.70 -6.72
N ARG A 1023 33.10 -0.28 -6.02
CA ARG A 1023 33.47 -1.69 -6.11
C ARG A 1023 32.37 -2.49 -6.78
N GLU A 1024 32.77 -3.27 -7.79
CA GLU A 1024 31.92 -4.17 -8.58
C GLU A 1024 32.71 -5.42 -8.96
N GLY A 1025 32.14 -6.61 -8.72
CA GLY A 1025 32.83 -7.88 -8.95
C GLY A 1025 34.22 -7.97 -8.29
N GLY A 1026 34.39 -7.36 -7.12
CA GLY A 1026 35.66 -7.28 -6.38
C GLY A 1026 36.70 -6.30 -6.94
N GLN A 1027 36.39 -5.61 -8.03
CA GLN A 1027 37.28 -4.61 -8.65
C GLN A 1027 36.90 -3.20 -8.24
N GLU A 1028 37.91 -2.35 -7.98
CA GLU A 1028 37.71 -0.95 -7.66
C GLU A 1028 37.91 -0.05 -8.87
N SER A 1029 36.98 0.88 -9.05
CA SER A 1029 37.10 1.99 -9.99
C SER A 1029 36.93 3.32 -9.27
N GLN A 1030 37.52 4.38 -9.81
CA GLN A 1030 37.43 5.73 -9.30
C GLN A 1030 37.03 6.71 -10.40
N LEU A 1031 36.26 7.72 -10.03
CA LEU A 1031 35.91 8.85 -10.87
C LEU A 1031 36.12 10.13 -10.07
N SER A 1032 36.96 11.04 -10.58
CA SER A 1032 37.16 12.36 -9.99
C SER A 1032 36.65 13.46 -10.91
N MET A 1033 36.10 14.52 -10.32
CA MET A 1033 35.56 15.68 -11.04
C MET A 1033 36.35 16.95 -10.71
N ASN A 1034 36.99 17.55 -11.72
CA ASN A 1034 37.78 18.77 -11.59
C ASN A 1034 37.45 19.74 -12.74
N ASN A 1035 36.92 20.93 -12.41
CA ASN A 1035 36.58 21.98 -13.39
C ASN A 1035 35.76 21.47 -14.59
N GLY A 1036 34.76 20.61 -14.33
CA GLY A 1036 33.88 20.03 -15.36
C GLY A 1036 34.49 18.87 -16.17
N ALA A 1037 35.79 18.59 -16.02
CA ALA A 1037 36.42 17.39 -16.59
C ALA A 1037 36.28 16.21 -15.64
N LEU A 1038 35.99 15.03 -16.20
CA LEU A 1038 35.88 13.77 -15.47
C LEU A 1038 37.14 12.94 -15.73
N THR A 1039 37.73 12.37 -14.69
CA THR A 1039 38.83 11.40 -14.81
C THR A 1039 38.38 10.07 -14.23
N PHE A 1040 38.16 9.09 -15.11
CA PHE A 1040 37.78 7.72 -14.74
C PHE A 1040 39.00 6.81 -14.76
N GLU A 1041 39.14 5.96 -13.76
CA GLU A 1041 40.22 4.99 -13.69
C GLU A 1041 39.75 3.69 -13.05
N ASN A 1042 40.16 2.57 -13.64
CA ASN A 1042 39.95 1.22 -13.11
C ASN A 1042 41.26 0.40 -13.25
N PRO A 1043 41.27 -0.92 -13.01
CA PRO A 1043 42.47 -1.74 -13.16
C PRO A 1043 43.02 -1.78 -14.60
N HIS A 1044 42.18 -1.52 -15.60
CA HIS A 1044 42.49 -1.69 -17.02
C HIS A 1044 42.83 -0.38 -17.72
N VAL A 1045 42.14 0.72 -17.39
CA VAL A 1045 42.23 1.98 -18.13
C VAL A 1045 42.24 3.19 -17.20
N ARG A 1046 42.81 4.30 -17.68
CA ARG A 1046 42.59 5.66 -17.17
C ARG A 1046 42.12 6.53 -18.34
N LEU A 1047 41.01 7.22 -18.16
CA LEU A 1047 40.35 8.02 -19.19
C LEU A 1047 40.11 9.44 -18.67
N ARG A 1048 40.36 10.43 -19.52
CA ARG A 1048 39.90 11.81 -19.30
C ARG A 1048 38.71 12.07 -20.21
N LEU A 1049 37.59 12.46 -19.64
CA LEU A 1049 36.29 12.61 -20.30
C LEU A 1049 35.77 14.04 -20.14
N SER A 1050 35.00 14.51 -21.12
CA SER A 1050 34.14 15.68 -20.95
C SER A 1050 32.91 15.36 -20.08
N SER A 1051 32.10 16.37 -19.77
CA SER A 1051 30.81 16.20 -19.09
C SER A 1051 29.85 15.28 -19.84
N ASP A 1052 29.97 15.22 -21.17
CA ASP A 1052 29.11 14.46 -22.08
C ASP A 1052 29.74 13.11 -22.46
N PHE A 1053 30.74 12.66 -21.70
CA PHE A 1053 31.43 11.39 -21.89
C PHE A 1053 32.20 11.25 -23.20
N GLU A 1054 32.56 12.37 -23.85
CA GLU A 1054 33.53 12.35 -24.94
C GLU A 1054 34.94 12.10 -24.39
N ILE A 1055 35.65 11.16 -25.01
CA ILE A 1055 37.00 10.82 -24.58
C ILE A 1055 37.99 11.85 -25.09
N LYS A 1056 38.70 12.49 -24.15
CA LYS A 1056 39.79 13.45 -24.42
C LYS A 1056 41.16 12.80 -24.34
N GLU A 1057 41.30 11.76 -23.51
CA GLU A 1057 42.57 11.03 -23.33
C GLU A 1057 42.29 9.57 -22.94
N MET A 1058 43.06 8.62 -23.50
CA MET A 1058 43.00 7.19 -23.20
C MET A 1058 44.37 6.67 -22.78
N VAL A 1059 44.45 6.03 -21.62
CA VAL A 1059 45.66 5.34 -21.15
C VAL A 1059 45.30 3.90 -20.82
N LEU A 1060 45.94 2.94 -21.51
CA LEU A 1060 45.82 1.52 -21.22
C LEU A 1060 46.80 1.16 -20.09
N LYS A 1061 46.27 0.64 -18.97
CA LYS A 1061 47.06 0.15 -17.84
C LYS A 1061 47.32 -1.36 -17.97
N LYS A 1062 46.28 -2.13 -18.30
CA LYS A 1062 46.34 -3.58 -18.45
C LYS A 1062 45.39 -4.03 -19.56
N ALA A 1063 45.89 -4.86 -20.47
CA ALA A 1063 45.07 -5.45 -21.53
C ALA A 1063 43.88 -6.27 -20.96
N PHE A 1064 42.79 -6.30 -21.70
CA PHE A 1064 41.56 -7.04 -21.39
C PHE A 1064 40.95 -7.59 -22.67
N GLU A 1065 40.16 -8.66 -22.54
CA GLU A 1065 39.41 -9.27 -23.63
C GLU A 1065 37.97 -8.72 -23.68
N GLY A 1066 37.39 -8.67 -24.87
CA GLY A 1066 36.04 -8.15 -25.08
C GLY A 1066 35.94 -6.62 -25.08
N THR A 1067 34.76 -6.11 -24.73
CA THR A 1067 34.45 -4.67 -24.68
C THR A 1067 34.29 -4.18 -23.26
N LEU A 1068 34.87 -3.02 -22.95
CA LEU A 1068 34.71 -2.29 -21.71
C LEU A 1068 33.65 -1.20 -21.88
N SER A 1069 32.61 -1.28 -21.06
CA SER A 1069 31.52 -0.31 -20.96
C SER A 1069 31.91 0.87 -20.07
N LEU A 1070 31.50 2.10 -20.44
CA LEU A 1070 31.62 3.28 -19.57
C LEU A 1070 30.37 3.54 -18.72
N ARG A 1071 29.40 2.62 -18.71
CA ARG A 1071 28.18 2.72 -17.89
C ARG A 1071 28.52 2.97 -16.43
N GLY A 1072 29.46 2.22 -15.85
CA GLY A 1072 29.83 2.41 -14.45
C GLY A 1072 30.40 3.79 -14.14
N ALA A 1073 31.15 4.38 -15.07
CA ALA A 1073 31.64 5.75 -14.95
C ALA A 1073 30.49 6.78 -15.03
N ALA A 1074 29.47 6.53 -15.87
CA ALA A 1074 28.27 7.35 -15.96
C ALA A 1074 27.42 7.29 -14.69
N GLU A 1075 27.19 6.10 -14.14
CA GLU A 1075 26.48 5.89 -12.88
C GLU A 1075 27.19 6.64 -11.73
N MET A 1076 28.51 6.49 -11.63
CA MET A 1076 29.34 7.21 -10.67
C MET A 1076 29.22 8.74 -10.82
N ALA A 1077 29.23 9.25 -12.05
CA ALA A 1077 29.09 10.68 -12.32
C ALA A 1077 27.72 11.22 -11.91
N VAL A 1078 26.64 10.46 -12.17
CA VAL A 1078 25.27 10.82 -11.77
C VAL A 1078 25.16 10.89 -10.25
N ILE A 1079 25.66 9.87 -9.55
CA ILE A 1079 25.62 9.80 -8.08
C ILE A 1079 26.44 10.96 -7.48
N LEU A 1080 27.70 11.13 -7.89
CA LEU A 1080 28.58 12.16 -7.33
C LEU A 1080 28.01 13.57 -7.54
N LYS A 1081 27.52 13.88 -8.75
CA LYS A 1081 26.93 15.19 -9.05
C LYS A 1081 25.65 15.41 -8.25
N GLY A 1082 24.78 14.41 -8.16
CA GLY A 1082 23.52 14.53 -7.43
C GLY A 1082 23.72 14.69 -5.93
N VAL A 1083 24.55 13.84 -5.32
CA VAL A 1083 24.87 13.93 -3.88
C VAL A 1083 25.54 15.27 -3.57
N ALA A 1084 26.52 15.71 -4.36
CA ALA A 1084 27.17 17.00 -4.14
C ALA A 1084 26.22 18.19 -4.29
N ALA A 1085 25.19 18.09 -5.14
CA ALA A 1085 24.24 19.17 -5.38
C ALA A 1085 23.11 19.25 -4.34
N SER A 1086 22.64 18.13 -3.81
CA SER A 1086 21.43 18.11 -2.97
C SER A 1086 21.56 17.40 -1.63
N ALA A 1087 22.65 16.67 -1.40
CA ALA A 1087 22.93 15.99 -0.15
C ALA A 1087 24.42 16.07 0.25
N PRO A 1088 25.05 17.27 0.22
CA PRO A 1088 26.49 17.39 0.45
C PRO A 1088 26.90 17.07 1.89
N PHE A 1089 25.95 16.96 2.82
CA PHE A 1089 26.16 16.43 4.17
C PHE A 1089 26.45 14.91 4.20
N LEU A 1090 26.29 14.20 3.08
CA LEU A 1090 26.73 12.81 2.91
C LEU A 1090 28.19 12.70 2.41
N ILE A 1091 28.86 13.84 2.16
CA ILE A 1091 30.25 13.89 1.68
C ILE A 1091 31.18 14.26 2.85
N PHE A 1092 32.21 13.44 3.07
CA PHE A 1092 33.21 13.59 4.13
C PHE A 1092 34.57 14.04 3.59
#